data_AF-A0A915E3L8-F1
#
_entry.id   AF-A0A915E3L8-F1
#
_cell.length_a   1.000
_cell.length_b   1.000
_cell.length_c   1.000
_cell.angle_alpha   90.00
_cell.angle_beta   90.00
_cell.angle_gamma   90.00
#
_symmetry.space_group_name_H-M   'P 1'
#
loop_
_entity.id
_entity.type
_entity.pdbx_description
1 polymer ?
#
loop_
_entity_poly.entity_id
_entity_poly.type
_entity_poly.pdbx_seq_one_letter_code
_entity_poly.pdbx_strand_id
1 'polypeptide(L)'
;MYLPDGCDVNFVLPNPKEKVRFIVASRERSIIAVVTDSALYFYLASLQLLLCTYRRTEKELKEQGAYRKLYWRHNSSSICVITSSNYVYIYTMEISLESDCFNLKDSSEVAFNRQSEEFHLRQKRPSINIFLAVQAKLDSEATCVVSLLDELFICLMDGWIHRLSWVGNFTQELSFIIRNVPFAVDQITGKSESFPTSSMFVQDMVYCPLIGGLCAVLSDGRAGLIVSSTPQFRPESVSAVWALGLNDACCCAANHKFRLVYFGCRNGEIAGYSMDDTIGSLIQVFRLGLFIKNGTEYLDKILNVRQIQCLSQGTVFSVIWNVKKQKPEYVDKNDSTSTESSSIFNLSGLSLTNGTAAKEEPEIDLAKCPPAIAIFSTFGAQWWSSFEYSAAENLPCIPYSCMDWGPEGFQLWLGTRSRGLTMMNLVRSVPEILERVIMVGSDRVCLSPMRSHEKNATAPHFIWQTYKVPFKYITTNWPLRYVRIDTECNRVLVVAGTRGFCYCMLKNMKWKIFNTEAQEKALSLNGGLAVFQDFIIVAATHEETDHIYAFSINEQLKLESATSVPTNRILLMSSRQDHLITFDINSTVVIYSLKQKYDMLNKKASLEMECLAEIRITELLFHLSCVVSIQLTQLNYYPDVAEFCPGMDSLLLNVSGHLLLLSPLHNKPANTNGTKASGKEPDDITNFQLHPPTLIASSVERVWIHSTNRQIPHLNKALWINAGCKRMIWLPLSQQPFLPTDETKDNRRTFISRRIMLPIELSLYPLAIDEDCLACGAECFANTLESQENIAPIAVHSLNRTSEVFLHKLLKQLLKRNLGSYALAIVSACRPLPYFSHILELLLHDVLDEEATSSEPIPDPLLPTIVSFIREFPEYLQTIVHCARKTELAFWNILFSASHHPREIFKMCMDEDQLDTATSCLILLQSVEPVTASTQYASLLLEEALNKRRWTLARDIVRFMQSISTTDYENTPESPVYQKLIARGNKQMCILPNDSATAEQYGLVFNGTDSHKSSITNKSSTHKTPVVTRQSSGSTSAHSPTNLVSLSTPTTSFSTAKSSSNPPPLAMTVKMPSIDAVANGAVCILKQLQNILIQHAEALLEYYALRDLGAFSSHLDFDLVQFFSEHPFGVPADEFP
;
A
#
# COMPACT_ATOMS: atom_id res chain seq x y z
N MET A 1 6.09 -2.41 3.96
CA MET A 1 6.50 -1.22 3.21
C MET A 1 7.93 -0.89 3.57
N TYR A 2 8.78 -0.68 2.56
CA TYR A 2 10.13 -0.14 2.68
C TYR A 2 10.17 1.13 1.83
N LEU A 3 10.80 2.19 2.34
CA LEU A 3 10.90 3.50 1.70
C LEU A 3 12.30 4.08 1.90
N PRO A 4 12.86 4.85 0.96
CA PRO A 4 14.12 5.58 1.18
C PRO A 4 14.00 6.66 2.27
N ASP A 5 15.09 6.89 3.01
CA ASP A 5 15.19 7.90 4.08
C ASP A 5 16.62 8.43 4.27
N GLY A 6 16.78 9.75 4.22
CA GLY A 6 18.09 10.42 4.30
C GLY A 6 18.83 10.44 2.95
N CYS A 7 20.15 10.61 3.01
CA CYS A 7 20.97 10.75 1.81
C CYS A 7 21.45 9.40 1.25
N ASP A 8 21.58 9.32 -0.07
CA ASP A 8 22.34 8.27 -0.75
C ASP A 8 23.85 8.40 -0.46
N VAL A 9 24.52 7.27 -0.21
CA VAL A 9 25.97 7.19 0.02
C VAL A 9 26.67 6.68 -1.23
N ASN A 10 27.57 7.49 -1.80
CA ASN A 10 28.35 7.11 -2.98
C ASN A 10 29.79 6.72 -2.58
N PHE A 11 30.17 5.47 -2.86
CA PHE A 11 31.51 4.93 -2.65
C PHE A 11 32.35 5.03 -3.92
N VAL A 12 33.42 5.81 -3.85
CA VAL A 12 34.48 5.80 -4.86
C VAL A 12 35.25 4.49 -4.74
N LEU A 13 35.33 3.73 -5.84
CA LEU A 13 36.14 2.51 -5.90
C LEU A 13 37.64 2.87 -5.85
N PRO A 14 38.50 2.05 -5.22
CA PRO A 14 39.96 2.26 -5.19
C PRO A 14 40.63 2.40 -6.57
N ASN A 15 39.97 1.95 -7.65
CA ASN A 15 40.34 2.31 -9.02
C ASN A 15 39.10 2.91 -9.73
N PRO A 16 39.02 4.24 -9.91
CA PRO A 16 37.83 4.89 -10.46
C PRO A 16 37.56 4.60 -11.94
N LYS A 17 38.51 3.96 -12.65
CA LYS A 17 38.31 3.51 -14.04
C LYS A 17 37.54 2.19 -14.15
N GLU A 18 37.39 1.44 -13.05
CA GLU A 18 36.74 0.13 -13.05
C GLU A 18 35.21 0.24 -12.91
N LYS A 19 34.48 -0.52 -13.74
CA LYS A 19 33.02 -0.45 -13.85
C LYS A 19 32.39 -1.58 -13.05
N VAL A 20 31.38 -1.31 -12.22
CA VAL A 20 30.72 -2.36 -11.42
C VAL A 20 29.89 -3.27 -12.34
N ARG A 21 30.19 -4.58 -12.31
CA ARG A 21 29.50 -5.60 -13.11
C ARG A 21 28.38 -6.28 -12.33
N PHE A 22 28.65 -6.69 -11.09
CA PHE A 22 27.69 -7.38 -10.24
C PHE A 22 27.97 -7.11 -8.75
N ILE A 23 26.93 -7.26 -7.93
CA ILE A 23 26.97 -7.15 -6.46
C ILE A 23 26.19 -8.34 -5.90
N VAL A 24 26.73 -9.02 -4.88
CA VAL A 24 25.98 -10.02 -4.11
C VAL A 24 26.37 -9.98 -2.64
N ALA A 25 25.36 -9.97 -1.77
CA ALA A 25 25.52 -10.04 -0.32
C ALA A 25 25.72 -11.50 0.15
N SER A 26 26.44 -11.68 1.26
CA SER A 26 26.57 -12.97 1.95
C SER A 26 25.21 -13.48 2.45
N ARG A 27 25.11 -14.73 2.95
CA ARG A 27 23.82 -15.27 3.43
C ARG A 27 23.19 -14.44 4.56
N GLU A 28 24.01 -13.90 5.46
CA GLU A 28 23.59 -12.99 6.52
C GLU A 28 23.53 -11.52 6.07
N ARG A 29 24.01 -11.25 4.84
CA ARG A 29 24.15 -9.94 4.19
C ARG A 29 25.10 -8.97 4.91
N SER A 30 25.84 -9.48 5.89
CA SER A 30 26.86 -8.77 6.67
C SER A 30 28.05 -8.31 5.80
N ILE A 31 28.38 -9.07 4.75
CA ILE A 31 29.45 -8.78 3.80
C ILE A 31 28.85 -8.63 2.39
N ILE A 32 29.18 -7.55 1.70
CA ILE A 32 28.78 -7.26 0.32
C ILE A 32 30.00 -7.49 -0.59
N ALA A 33 29.90 -8.46 -1.51
CA ALA A 33 30.90 -8.69 -2.53
C ALA A 33 30.53 -7.90 -3.80
N VAL A 34 31.49 -7.14 -4.32
CA VAL A 34 31.35 -6.30 -5.52
C VAL A 34 32.40 -6.73 -6.53
N VAL A 35 31.99 -7.04 -7.76
CA VAL A 35 32.88 -7.46 -8.85
C VAL A 35 32.93 -6.41 -9.96
N THR A 36 34.14 -6.04 -10.34
CA THR A 36 34.46 -5.20 -11.50
C THR A 36 35.05 -6.07 -12.62
N ASP A 37 35.49 -5.46 -13.72
CA ASP A 37 36.15 -6.17 -14.83
C ASP A 37 37.40 -6.96 -14.39
N SER A 38 38.15 -6.46 -13.39
CA SER A 38 39.47 -6.99 -12.98
C SER A 38 39.66 -7.27 -11.48
N ALA A 39 38.74 -6.85 -10.62
CA ALA A 39 38.89 -6.94 -9.17
C ALA A 39 37.59 -7.37 -8.44
N LEU A 40 37.79 -7.82 -7.21
CA LEU A 40 36.77 -8.22 -6.25
C LEU A 40 36.97 -7.41 -4.97
N TYR A 41 35.92 -6.72 -4.52
CA TYR A 41 35.93 -5.86 -3.34
C TYR A 41 34.90 -6.37 -2.32
N PHE A 42 35.27 -6.37 -1.04
CA PHE A 42 34.44 -6.94 0.04
C PHE A 42 34.18 -5.89 1.12
N TYR A 43 32.93 -5.43 1.22
CA TYR A 43 32.51 -4.38 2.14
C TYR A 43 31.73 -4.96 3.32
N LEU A 44 32.01 -4.48 4.54
CA LEU A 44 31.23 -4.75 5.74
C LEU A 44 30.00 -3.83 5.76
N ALA A 45 28.79 -4.38 5.72
CA ALA A 45 27.56 -3.60 5.57
C ALA A 45 27.26 -2.65 6.75
N SER A 46 27.61 -3.05 7.98
CA SER A 46 27.34 -2.27 9.21
C SER A 46 28.18 -1.00 9.31
N LEU A 47 29.48 -1.10 9.06
CA LEU A 47 30.44 0.01 9.13
C LEU A 47 30.76 0.62 7.74
N GLN A 48 30.13 0.14 6.68
CA GLN A 48 30.32 0.57 5.28
C GLN A 48 31.79 0.49 4.82
N LEU A 49 32.53 -0.47 5.38
CA LEU A 49 33.99 -0.52 5.36
C LEU A 49 34.52 -1.54 4.35
N LEU A 50 35.42 -1.14 3.46
CA LEU A 50 36.16 -2.06 2.60
C LEU A 50 37.15 -2.91 3.45
N LEU A 51 36.91 -4.21 3.55
CA LEU A 51 37.71 -5.16 4.34
C LEU A 51 38.83 -5.81 3.53
N CYS A 52 38.55 -6.16 2.27
CA CYS A 52 39.48 -6.89 1.41
C CYS A 52 39.31 -6.50 -0.05
N THR A 53 40.41 -6.55 -0.81
CA THR A 53 40.44 -6.34 -2.27
C THR A 53 41.34 -7.39 -2.90
N TYR A 54 40.81 -8.16 -3.85
CA TYR A 54 41.57 -9.11 -4.65
C TYR A 54 41.54 -8.66 -6.11
N ARG A 55 42.71 -8.53 -6.75
CA ARG A 55 42.85 -8.03 -8.14
C ARG A 55 43.73 -8.97 -8.95
N ARG A 56 43.27 -9.32 -10.16
CA ARG A 56 44.00 -10.19 -11.11
C ARG A 56 45.02 -9.40 -11.92
N THR A 57 46.03 -10.10 -12.45
CA THR A 57 47.04 -9.47 -13.32
C THR A 57 46.50 -9.17 -14.71
N GLU A 58 47.10 -8.19 -15.39
CA GLU A 58 46.69 -7.84 -16.77
C GLU A 58 46.93 -8.96 -17.79
N LYS A 59 47.81 -9.92 -17.50
CA LYS A 59 48.06 -11.09 -18.34
C LYS A 59 46.86 -12.04 -18.29
N GLU A 60 46.47 -12.44 -17.08
CA GLU A 60 45.27 -13.24 -16.84
C GLU A 60 44.01 -12.58 -17.44
N LEU A 61 43.87 -11.27 -17.31
CA LEU A 61 42.72 -10.52 -17.83
C LEU A 61 42.62 -10.62 -19.36
N LYS A 62 43.75 -10.60 -20.07
CA LYS A 62 43.83 -10.74 -21.54
C LYS A 62 43.62 -12.17 -22.01
N GLU A 63 44.15 -13.15 -21.28
CA GLU A 63 44.06 -14.58 -21.65
C GLU A 63 42.72 -15.23 -21.28
N GLN A 64 42.18 -14.88 -20.13
CA GLN A 64 41.08 -15.61 -19.46
C GLN A 64 39.83 -14.74 -19.24
N GLY A 65 39.88 -13.48 -19.66
CA GLY A 65 38.73 -12.57 -19.72
C GLY A 65 38.40 -11.83 -18.43
N ALA A 66 37.58 -10.79 -18.59
CA ALA A 66 37.03 -9.97 -17.52
C ALA A 66 35.91 -10.72 -16.78
N TYR A 67 35.73 -10.44 -15.49
CA TYR A 67 34.64 -11.03 -14.72
C TYR A 67 33.25 -10.52 -15.18
N ARG A 68 32.20 -11.30 -14.95
CA ARG A 68 30.81 -10.98 -15.36
C ARG A 68 29.77 -11.06 -14.23
N LYS A 69 29.63 -12.23 -13.60
CA LYS A 69 28.71 -12.49 -12.47
C LYS A 69 29.49 -13.18 -11.33
N LEU A 70 29.05 -12.94 -10.09
CA LEU A 70 29.57 -13.53 -8.86
C LEU A 70 28.45 -14.25 -8.12
N TYR A 71 28.79 -15.30 -7.37
CA TYR A 71 27.84 -16.14 -6.62
C TYR A 71 28.45 -16.60 -5.29
N TRP A 72 27.72 -16.50 -4.18
CA TRP A 72 28.17 -17.01 -2.87
C TRP A 72 27.76 -18.47 -2.65
N ARG A 73 28.61 -19.22 -1.95
CA ARG A 73 28.21 -20.49 -1.30
C ARG A 73 27.24 -20.22 -0.16
N HIS A 74 26.31 -21.14 0.08
CA HIS A 74 25.27 -21.00 1.11
C HIS A 74 25.78 -20.89 2.57
N ASN A 75 27.05 -21.19 2.84
CA ASN A 75 27.72 -20.99 4.14
C ASN A 75 28.56 -19.68 4.20
N SER A 76 28.62 -18.92 3.10
CA SER A 76 29.49 -17.74 2.91
C SER A 76 31.01 -17.98 3.03
N SER A 77 31.50 -19.24 2.94
CA SER A 77 32.95 -19.54 3.00
C SER A 77 33.67 -19.41 1.65
N SER A 78 32.94 -19.24 0.55
CA SER A 78 33.48 -19.32 -0.81
C SER A 78 32.60 -18.57 -1.79
N ILE A 79 33.20 -18.08 -2.88
CA ILE A 79 32.52 -17.43 -4.00
C ILE A 79 32.93 -18.07 -5.32
N CYS A 80 31.99 -18.13 -6.26
CA CYS A 80 32.19 -18.54 -7.65
C CYS A 80 32.04 -17.32 -8.56
N VAL A 81 32.93 -17.16 -9.53
CA VAL A 81 32.96 -16.02 -10.46
C VAL A 81 33.17 -16.53 -11.88
N ILE A 82 32.34 -16.06 -12.82
CA ILE A 82 32.43 -16.43 -14.25
C ILE A 82 33.00 -15.28 -15.09
N THR A 83 33.79 -15.58 -16.13
CA THR A 83 34.41 -14.59 -17.01
C THR A 83 33.79 -14.49 -18.40
N SER A 84 34.26 -13.52 -19.19
CA SER A 84 33.94 -13.34 -20.61
C SER A 84 34.59 -14.34 -21.57
N SER A 85 35.47 -15.23 -21.08
CA SER A 85 36.26 -16.15 -21.93
C SER A 85 36.15 -17.60 -21.47
N ASN A 86 34.95 -17.98 -20.99
CA ASN A 86 34.58 -19.33 -20.58
C ASN A 86 35.39 -19.89 -19.39
N TYR A 87 35.90 -19.05 -18.49
CA TYR A 87 36.54 -19.50 -17.24
C TYR A 87 35.63 -19.33 -16.03
N VAL A 88 35.76 -20.26 -15.08
CA VAL A 88 35.13 -20.25 -13.76
C VAL A 88 36.23 -20.25 -12.70
N TYR A 89 36.11 -19.34 -11.74
CA TYR A 89 37.01 -19.22 -10.59
C TYR A 89 36.22 -19.46 -9.32
N ILE A 90 36.73 -20.35 -8.45
CA ILE A 90 36.23 -20.49 -7.08
C ILE A 90 37.30 -19.94 -6.14
N TYR A 91 36.93 -18.90 -5.39
CA TYR A 91 37.75 -18.36 -4.32
C TYR A 91 37.21 -18.83 -2.97
N THR A 92 38.11 -19.27 -2.10
CA THR A 92 37.78 -19.57 -0.70
C THR A 92 38.16 -18.37 0.17
N MET A 93 37.37 -18.15 1.22
CA MET A 93 37.43 -16.99 2.08
C MET A 93 37.57 -17.42 3.54
N GLU A 94 38.61 -16.92 4.20
CA GLU A 94 38.81 -17.07 5.64
C GLU A 94 38.42 -15.75 6.32
N ILE A 95 37.43 -15.81 7.22
CA ILE A 95 36.90 -14.67 7.96
C ILE A 95 37.31 -14.83 9.43
N SER A 96 38.29 -14.06 9.87
CA SER A 96 38.79 -14.11 11.24
C SER A 96 38.13 -13.02 12.08
N LEU A 97 37.19 -13.42 12.94
CA LEU A 97 36.42 -12.55 13.84
C LEU A 97 37.24 -12.02 15.02
N GLU A 98 38.37 -12.67 15.35
CA GLU A 98 39.18 -12.33 16.52
C GLU A 98 40.30 -11.32 16.24
N SER A 99 40.71 -11.17 14.98
CA SER A 99 41.79 -10.29 14.54
C SER A 99 41.24 -9.05 13.82
N ASP A 100 41.66 -7.86 14.26
CA ASP A 100 41.29 -6.60 13.63
C ASP A 100 41.95 -6.44 12.26
N CYS A 101 41.17 -6.00 11.27
CA CYS A 101 41.62 -5.75 9.90
C CYS A 101 42.59 -4.54 9.72
N PHE A 102 43.09 -3.95 10.81
CA PHE A 102 43.97 -2.78 10.77
C PHE A 102 45.09 -2.86 11.82
N ASN A 103 46.34 -2.60 11.37
CA ASN A 103 47.49 -2.36 12.24
C ASN A 103 47.44 -0.95 12.86
N LEU A 104 46.41 -0.69 13.67
CA LEU A 104 46.22 0.55 14.43
C LEU A 104 47.28 0.67 15.53
N LYS A 105 48.05 1.76 15.50
CA LYS A 105 49.00 2.12 16.58
C LYS A 105 48.29 3.03 17.59
N ASP A 106 48.41 2.70 18.88
CA ASP A 106 47.95 3.59 19.95
C ASP A 106 48.92 4.74 20.21
N SER A 107 48.41 5.79 20.85
CA SER A 107 49.25 6.79 21.50
C SER A 107 50.02 6.17 22.66
N SER A 108 51.21 6.70 22.93
CA SER A 108 51.97 6.43 24.16
C SER A 108 51.28 7.01 25.41
N GLU A 109 50.33 7.93 25.24
CA GLU A 109 49.54 8.51 26.33
C GLU A 109 48.29 7.66 26.62
N VAL A 110 48.18 7.18 27.86
CA VAL A 110 47.14 6.23 28.30
C VAL A 110 45.71 6.77 28.10
N ALA A 111 45.49 8.08 28.18
CA ALA A 111 44.18 8.70 27.93
C ALA A 111 43.71 8.54 26.47
N PHE A 112 44.64 8.63 25.50
CA PHE A 112 44.39 8.53 24.06
C PHE A 112 44.70 7.13 23.49
N ASN A 113 44.97 6.16 24.35
CA ASN A 113 45.06 4.75 24.00
C ASN A 113 43.64 4.16 23.91
N ARG A 114 43.36 3.26 22.96
CA ARG A 114 42.05 2.59 22.78
C ARG A 114 41.71 1.57 23.87
N GLN A 115 42.41 1.61 25.00
CA GLN A 115 42.03 0.97 26.27
C GLN A 115 41.34 1.95 27.25
N SER A 116 41.30 3.26 26.98
CA SER A 116 40.54 4.22 27.78
C SER A 116 39.04 4.16 27.50
N GLU A 117 38.20 4.49 28.49
CA GLU A 117 36.73 4.41 28.35
C GLU A 117 36.16 5.30 27.22
N GLU A 118 36.87 6.36 26.86
CA GLU A 118 36.47 7.33 25.85
C GLU A 118 36.83 6.87 24.42
N PHE A 119 37.96 6.18 24.23
CA PHE A 119 38.47 5.79 22.91
C PHE A 119 38.40 4.28 22.61
N HIS A 120 37.79 3.48 23.49
CA HIS A 120 37.71 2.02 23.29
C HIS A 120 36.89 1.61 22.06
N LEU A 121 37.53 0.91 21.12
CA LEU A 121 36.88 0.27 19.96
C LEU A 121 36.08 -0.96 20.42
N ARG A 122 34.81 -0.75 20.78
CA ARG A 122 33.88 -1.78 21.31
C ARG A 122 33.58 -2.96 20.38
N GLN A 123 33.98 -2.89 19.10
CA GLN A 123 33.69 -3.90 18.09
C GLN A 123 34.95 -4.20 17.27
N LYS A 124 35.43 -5.45 17.36
CA LYS A 124 36.49 -5.97 16.48
C LYS A 124 36.03 -5.97 15.03
N ARG A 125 36.93 -5.61 14.11
CA ARG A 125 36.67 -5.51 12.67
C ARG A 125 37.23 -6.74 11.96
N PRO A 126 36.40 -7.66 11.44
CA PRO A 126 36.87 -8.94 10.93
C PRO A 126 37.87 -8.77 9.79
N SER A 127 38.99 -9.47 9.87
CA SER A 127 39.93 -9.61 8.75
C SER A 127 39.44 -10.69 7.79
N ILE A 128 39.59 -10.44 6.49
CA ILE A 128 39.14 -11.34 5.42
C ILE A 128 40.31 -11.65 4.49
N ASN A 129 40.75 -12.91 4.50
CA ASN A 129 41.73 -13.44 3.55
C ASN A 129 41.01 -14.19 2.42
N ILE A 130 41.52 -14.09 1.19
CA ILE A 130 40.89 -14.67 0.00
C ILE A 130 41.96 -15.29 -0.89
N PHE A 131 41.73 -16.53 -1.30
CA PHE A 131 42.65 -17.31 -2.13
C PHE A 131 41.90 -18.06 -3.22
N LEU A 132 42.55 -18.20 -4.38
CA LEU A 132 42.03 -18.96 -5.52
C LEU A 132 42.15 -20.45 -5.21
N ALA A 133 41.03 -21.15 -5.12
CA ALA A 133 40.97 -22.59 -4.84
C ALA A 133 40.81 -23.43 -6.12
N VAL A 134 40.00 -22.96 -7.07
CA VAL A 134 39.73 -23.68 -8.34
C VAL A 134 39.72 -22.70 -9.51
N GLN A 135 40.40 -23.06 -10.60
CA GLN A 135 40.24 -22.46 -11.91
C GLN A 135 39.85 -23.54 -12.91
N ALA A 136 38.67 -23.41 -13.53
CA ALA A 136 38.19 -24.32 -14.56
C ALA A 136 37.95 -23.56 -15.87
N LYS A 137 38.19 -24.23 -17.00
CA LYS A 137 37.79 -23.76 -18.34
C LYS A 137 36.59 -24.58 -18.80
N LEU A 138 35.60 -23.92 -19.38
CA LEU A 138 34.39 -24.49 -19.95
C LEU A 138 34.51 -24.52 -21.48
N ASP A 139 33.85 -25.51 -22.11
CA ASP A 139 33.79 -25.63 -23.56
C ASP A 139 32.90 -24.55 -24.22
N SER A 140 31.90 -24.05 -23.48
CA SER A 140 30.96 -23.02 -23.91
C SER A 140 30.79 -21.91 -22.85
N GLU A 141 30.16 -20.80 -23.23
CA GLU A 141 30.02 -19.62 -22.35
C GLU A 141 28.98 -19.86 -21.25
N ALA A 142 29.32 -19.55 -19.99
CA ALA A 142 28.40 -19.67 -18.85
C ALA A 142 27.40 -18.50 -18.80
N THR A 143 26.10 -18.81 -18.71
CA THR A 143 25.01 -17.82 -18.65
C THR A 143 24.65 -17.45 -17.22
N CYS A 144 24.49 -18.46 -16.37
CA CYS A 144 24.22 -18.36 -14.95
C CYS A 144 24.82 -19.56 -14.19
N VAL A 145 25.10 -19.34 -12.92
CA VAL A 145 25.48 -20.38 -11.95
C VAL A 145 24.46 -20.36 -10.82
N VAL A 146 24.12 -21.52 -10.26
CA VAL A 146 23.22 -21.62 -9.09
C VAL A 146 23.93 -22.38 -7.98
N SER A 147 24.05 -21.74 -6.80
CA SER A 147 24.61 -22.37 -5.61
C SER A 147 23.61 -23.31 -4.97
N LEU A 148 24.06 -24.52 -4.66
CA LEU A 148 23.49 -25.39 -3.64
C LEU A 148 24.37 -25.33 -2.38
N LEU A 149 24.30 -26.33 -1.51
CA LEU A 149 25.10 -26.41 -0.29
C LEU A 149 26.59 -26.71 -0.60
N ASP A 150 26.82 -27.81 -1.33
CA ASP A 150 28.16 -28.38 -1.58
C ASP A 150 28.51 -28.49 -3.08
N GLU A 151 27.56 -28.14 -3.94
CA GLU A 151 27.68 -28.15 -5.39
C GLU A 151 27.17 -26.84 -6.03
N LEU A 152 27.54 -26.67 -7.30
CA LEU A 152 27.14 -25.65 -8.23
C LEU A 152 26.45 -26.29 -9.44
N PHE A 153 25.34 -25.71 -9.88
CA PHE A 153 24.89 -25.86 -11.27
C PHE A 153 25.53 -24.77 -12.13
N ILE A 154 26.11 -25.13 -13.26
CA ILE A 154 26.67 -24.19 -14.25
C ILE A 154 25.90 -24.36 -15.54
N CYS A 155 25.16 -23.33 -15.97
CA CYS A 155 24.40 -23.34 -17.22
C CYS A 155 25.24 -22.76 -18.36
N LEU A 156 25.28 -23.46 -19.50
CA LEU A 156 26.05 -23.08 -20.68
C LEU A 156 25.15 -22.67 -21.87
N MET A 157 25.66 -21.79 -22.73
CA MET A 157 25.02 -21.36 -23.99
C MET A 157 24.71 -22.51 -24.97
N ASP A 158 25.38 -23.65 -24.84
CA ASP A 158 25.13 -24.84 -25.67
C ASP A 158 23.94 -25.69 -25.21
N GLY A 159 23.35 -25.37 -24.05
CA GLY A 159 22.21 -26.08 -23.45
C GLY A 159 22.56 -27.07 -22.33
N TRP A 160 23.84 -27.28 -22.00
CA TRP A 160 24.23 -28.09 -20.84
C TRP A 160 24.02 -27.38 -19.51
N ILE A 161 23.65 -28.17 -18.51
CA ILE A 161 23.59 -27.84 -17.10
C ILE A 161 24.57 -28.79 -16.39
N HIS A 162 25.73 -28.27 -16.02
CA HIS A 162 26.82 -29.04 -15.43
C HIS A 162 26.82 -28.99 -13.90
N ARG A 163 27.31 -30.08 -13.29
CA ARG A 163 27.51 -30.21 -11.85
C ARG A 163 28.99 -30.10 -11.48
N LEU A 164 29.33 -29.12 -10.65
CA LEU A 164 30.69 -28.89 -10.14
C LEU A 164 30.64 -28.75 -8.61
N SER A 165 31.49 -29.45 -7.87
CA SER A 165 31.61 -29.24 -6.42
C SER A 165 32.33 -27.92 -6.11
N TRP A 166 32.15 -27.38 -4.90
CA TRP A 166 32.93 -26.22 -4.44
C TRP A 166 34.44 -26.47 -4.30
N VAL A 167 34.90 -27.72 -4.46
CA VAL A 167 36.31 -28.14 -4.49
C VAL A 167 36.82 -28.34 -5.93
N GLY A 168 35.95 -28.21 -6.94
CA GLY A 168 36.29 -28.33 -8.36
C GLY A 168 36.10 -29.72 -8.98
N ASN A 169 35.50 -30.67 -8.24
CA ASN A 169 35.18 -31.99 -8.79
C ASN A 169 33.99 -31.88 -9.74
N PHE A 170 34.16 -32.31 -10.99
CA PHE A 170 33.09 -32.31 -12.00
C PHE A 170 32.31 -33.64 -11.98
N THR A 171 30.99 -33.57 -11.85
CA THR A 171 30.10 -34.75 -11.77
C THR A 171 29.34 -34.92 -13.08
N GLN A 172 29.94 -35.66 -14.02
CA GLN A 172 29.36 -35.85 -15.36
C GLN A 172 27.99 -36.58 -15.31
N GLU A 173 27.84 -37.59 -14.44
CA GLU A 173 26.62 -38.41 -14.29
C GLU A 173 25.37 -37.60 -13.87
N LEU A 174 25.57 -36.48 -13.16
CA LEU A 174 24.49 -35.59 -12.71
C LEU A 174 24.35 -34.33 -13.59
N SER A 175 25.09 -34.25 -14.69
CA SER A 175 24.97 -33.18 -15.69
C SER A 175 23.93 -33.56 -16.76
N PHE A 176 23.11 -32.61 -17.21
CA PHE A 176 22.07 -32.87 -18.21
C PHE A 176 21.89 -31.71 -19.19
N ILE A 177 21.26 -32.00 -20.34
CA ILE A 177 20.92 -31.00 -21.37
C ILE A 177 19.47 -30.54 -21.13
N ILE A 178 19.22 -29.23 -21.05
CA ILE A 178 17.88 -28.68 -20.79
C ILE A 178 16.83 -29.15 -21.81
N ARG A 179 17.25 -29.38 -23.06
CA ARG A 179 16.41 -29.83 -24.19
C ARG A 179 15.90 -31.26 -24.03
N ASN A 180 16.50 -32.06 -23.15
CA ASN A 180 16.10 -33.44 -22.88
C ASN A 180 15.13 -33.52 -21.69
N VAL A 181 14.94 -32.43 -20.94
CA VAL A 181 13.97 -32.38 -19.83
C VAL A 181 12.55 -32.32 -20.42
N PRO A 182 11.63 -33.20 -20.01
CA PRO A 182 10.24 -33.10 -20.42
C PRO A 182 9.56 -31.93 -19.69
N PHE A 183 9.14 -30.92 -20.46
CA PHE A 183 8.30 -29.82 -19.96
C PHE A 183 6.83 -30.16 -20.17
N ALA A 184 6.00 -29.97 -19.15
CA ALA A 184 4.56 -30.18 -19.15
C ALA A 184 3.83 -28.96 -18.55
N VAL A 185 2.49 -28.96 -18.63
CA VAL A 185 1.64 -27.89 -18.07
C VAL A 185 1.42 -28.07 -16.56
N ASP A 186 1.39 -29.31 -16.09
CA ASP A 186 1.20 -29.69 -14.69
C ASP A 186 2.03 -30.97 -14.38
N GLN A 187 2.00 -31.48 -13.15
CA GLN A 187 2.80 -32.64 -12.72
C GLN A 187 2.04 -33.99 -12.73
N ILE A 188 0.74 -34.01 -13.03
CA ILE A 188 -0.16 -35.14 -12.79
C ILE A 188 -0.82 -35.67 -14.09
N THR A 189 -1.22 -34.77 -14.99
CA THR A 189 -1.97 -35.06 -16.22
C THR A 189 -1.31 -34.48 -17.49
N GLY A 190 -0.40 -33.53 -17.32
CA GLY A 190 0.27 -32.83 -18.41
C GLY A 190 1.04 -33.75 -19.35
N LYS A 191 0.72 -33.69 -20.64
CA LYS A 191 1.57 -34.28 -21.69
C LYS A 191 2.83 -33.44 -21.84
N SER A 192 3.97 -34.10 -22.03
CA SER A 192 5.23 -33.43 -22.30
C SER A 192 5.28 -32.87 -23.73
N GLU A 193 5.74 -31.64 -23.87
CA GLU A 193 6.00 -31.01 -25.17
C GLU A 193 7.46 -31.19 -25.60
N SER A 194 7.66 -31.56 -26.86
CA SER A 194 9.00 -31.65 -27.47
C SER A 194 9.46 -30.31 -28.03
N PHE A 195 10.71 -29.91 -27.74
CA PHE A 195 11.28 -28.65 -28.20
C PHE A 195 11.48 -28.58 -29.73
N PRO A 196 11.06 -27.49 -30.40
CA PRO A 196 11.23 -27.32 -31.85
C PRO A 196 12.61 -26.76 -32.25
N THR A 197 13.39 -26.18 -31.33
CA THR A 197 14.55 -25.34 -31.64
C THR A 197 15.86 -25.94 -31.11
N SER A 198 16.82 -26.17 -32.01
CA SER A 198 18.11 -26.82 -31.71
C SER A 198 19.11 -25.97 -30.91
N SER A 199 18.82 -24.69 -30.66
CA SER A 199 19.73 -23.72 -30.02
C SER A 199 19.22 -23.18 -28.67
N MET A 200 18.34 -23.90 -27.98
CA MET A 200 17.81 -23.46 -26.68
C MET A 200 18.80 -23.65 -25.53
N PHE A 201 18.92 -22.66 -24.65
CA PHE A 201 19.74 -22.68 -23.44
C PHE A 201 19.05 -21.93 -22.28
N VAL A 202 19.55 -22.09 -21.06
CA VAL A 202 19.05 -21.38 -19.87
C VAL A 202 19.71 -20.00 -19.79
N GLN A 203 18.91 -18.93 -19.82
CA GLN A 203 19.37 -17.54 -19.74
C GLN A 203 19.62 -17.09 -18.29
N ASP A 204 18.76 -17.53 -17.38
CA ASP A 204 18.83 -17.20 -15.95
C ASP A 204 18.15 -18.32 -15.13
N MET A 205 18.61 -18.57 -13.90
CA MET A 205 18.13 -19.68 -13.07
C MET A 205 18.28 -19.41 -11.57
N VAL A 206 17.32 -19.85 -10.75
CA VAL A 206 17.30 -19.65 -9.28
C VAL A 206 16.81 -20.91 -8.57
N TYR A 207 17.52 -21.35 -7.52
CA TYR A 207 17.10 -22.49 -6.69
C TYR A 207 15.97 -22.10 -5.73
N CYS A 208 14.91 -22.92 -5.71
CA CYS A 208 13.64 -22.61 -5.05
C CYS A 208 13.19 -23.76 -4.13
N PRO A 209 13.93 -24.06 -3.03
CA PRO A 209 13.69 -25.27 -2.22
C PRO A 209 12.29 -25.34 -1.60
N LEU A 210 11.74 -24.23 -1.10
CA LEU A 210 10.38 -24.21 -0.51
C LEU A 210 9.25 -24.14 -1.56
N ILE A 211 9.59 -24.11 -2.86
CA ILE A 211 8.66 -24.16 -4.00
C ILE A 211 8.75 -25.54 -4.69
N GLY A 212 9.87 -26.26 -4.55
CA GLY A 212 10.05 -27.64 -5.00
C GLY A 212 10.97 -27.84 -6.22
N GLY A 213 11.77 -26.85 -6.62
CA GLY A 213 12.59 -26.98 -7.83
C GLY A 213 13.60 -25.86 -8.11
N LEU A 214 14.04 -25.78 -9.37
CA LEU A 214 14.87 -24.71 -9.93
C LEU A 214 13.99 -23.88 -10.88
N CYS A 215 13.79 -22.61 -10.59
CA CYS A 215 13.15 -21.69 -11.54
C CYS A 215 14.15 -21.38 -12.66
N ALA A 216 13.75 -21.50 -13.93
CA ALA A 216 14.59 -21.27 -15.09
C ALA A 216 13.89 -20.43 -16.17
N VAL A 217 14.63 -19.48 -16.75
CA VAL A 217 14.26 -18.71 -17.94
C VAL A 217 15.06 -19.23 -19.13
N LEU A 218 14.39 -19.47 -20.25
CA LEU A 218 14.99 -20.01 -21.47
C LEU A 218 15.25 -18.90 -22.50
N SER A 219 16.22 -19.13 -23.39
CA SER A 219 16.66 -18.17 -24.40
C SER A 219 15.57 -17.74 -25.39
N ASP A 220 14.56 -18.59 -25.62
CA ASP A 220 13.39 -18.30 -26.46
C ASP A 220 12.39 -17.33 -25.81
N GLY A 221 12.52 -17.06 -24.51
CA GLY A 221 11.64 -16.18 -23.73
C GLY A 221 10.59 -16.93 -22.90
N ARG A 222 10.49 -18.26 -23.01
CA ARG A 222 9.65 -19.06 -22.09
C ARG A 222 10.37 -19.30 -20.76
N ALA A 223 9.60 -19.61 -19.73
CA ALA A 223 10.13 -19.92 -18.40
C ALA A 223 9.29 -20.95 -17.66
N GLY A 224 9.85 -21.55 -16.60
CA GLY A 224 9.17 -22.58 -15.82
C GLY A 224 9.93 -23.01 -14.57
N LEU A 225 9.40 -24.01 -13.87
CA LEU A 225 10.05 -24.65 -12.73
C LEU A 225 10.51 -26.05 -13.12
N ILE A 226 11.82 -26.29 -13.07
CA ILE A 226 12.42 -27.61 -13.22
C ILE A 226 12.31 -28.33 -11.87
N VAL A 227 11.58 -29.44 -11.84
CA VAL A 227 11.26 -30.25 -10.64
C VAL A 227 12.01 -31.57 -10.74
N SER A 228 12.32 -32.19 -9.59
CA SER A 228 12.92 -33.51 -9.54
C SER A 228 12.37 -34.31 -8.37
N SER A 229 12.01 -35.59 -8.61
CA SER A 229 11.62 -36.49 -7.53
C SER A 229 12.81 -36.93 -6.64
N THR A 230 14.05 -36.60 -7.04
CA THR A 230 15.26 -36.79 -6.23
C THR A 230 15.93 -35.45 -5.89
N PRO A 231 16.41 -35.22 -4.65
CA PRO A 231 17.13 -33.99 -4.31
C PRO A 231 18.49 -33.86 -5.03
N GLN A 232 18.95 -34.94 -5.69
CA GLN A 232 20.16 -34.96 -6.51
C GLN A 232 19.94 -34.43 -7.94
N PHE A 233 18.69 -34.19 -8.38
CA PHE A 233 18.37 -33.79 -9.76
C PHE A 233 19.04 -34.71 -10.80
N ARG A 234 18.84 -36.03 -10.67
CA ARG A 234 19.38 -37.00 -11.64
C ARG A 234 18.67 -36.83 -12.98
N PRO A 235 19.37 -36.94 -14.14
CA PRO A 235 18.77 -36.68 -15.45
C PRO A 235 17.47 -37.45 -15.73
N GLU A 236 17.35 -38.67 -15.19
CA GLU A 236 16.21 -39.58 -15.31
C GLU A 236 14.96 -39.18 -14.49
N SER A 237 15.14 -38.35 -13.47
CA SER A 237 14.07 -37.95 -12.50
C SER A 237 13.72 -36.47 -12.57
N VAL A 238 14.32 -35.74 -13.51
CA VAL A 238 14.08 -34.31 -13.75
C VAL A 238 12.95 -34.14 -14.78
N SER A 239 11.99 -33.30 -14.44
CA SER A 239 10.90 -32.83 -15.30
C SER A 239 10.76 -31.30 -15.15
N ALA A 240 9.86 -30.66 -15.89
CA ALA A 240 9.60 -29.24 -15.70
C ALA A 240 8.14 -28.85 -15.96
N VAL A 241 7.73 -27.76 -15.31
CA VAL A 241 6.37 -27.19 -15.36
C VAL A 241 6.44 -25.81 -16.01
N TRP A 242 5.66 -25.59 -17.07
CA TRP A 242 5.59 -24.30 -17.78
C TRP A 242 4.92 -23.20 -16.94
N ALA A 243 5.47 -21.99 -16.99
CA ALA A 243 4.76 -20.78 -16.61
C ALA A 243 3.84 -20.35 -17.77
N LEU A 244 2.56 -20.76 -17.73
CA LEU A 244 1.61 -20.49 -18.80
C LEU A 244 1.45 -18.98 -19.06
N GLY A 245 1.38 -18.59 -20.34
CA GLY A 245 1.21 -17.20 -20.78
C GLY A 245 2.50 -16.36 -20.82
N LEU A 246 3.65 -16.93 -20.45
CA LEU A 246 4.93 -16.22 -20.40
C LEU A 246 5.85 -16.63 -21.55
N ASN A 247 5.88 -15.80 -22.61
CA ASN A 247 6.72 -15.99 -23.80
C ASN A 247 7.85 -14.95 -23.92
N ASP A 248 7.93 -14.01 -22.99
CA ASP A 248 8.81 -12.84 -23.08
C ASP A 248 9.69 -12.64 -21.83
N ALA A 249 9.98 -13.69 -21.06
CA ALA A 249 10.86 -13.60 -19.89
C ALA A 249 12.34 -13.26 -20.26
N CYS A 250 13.05 -12.68 -19.30
CA CYS A 250 14.49 -12.39 -19.40
C CYS A 250 15.32 -12.53 -18.10
N CYS A 251 14.70 -12.55 -16.92
CA CYS A 251 15.37 -12.88 -15.65
C CYS A 251 14.37 -13.43 -14.62
N CYS A 252 14.84 -14.12 -13.58
CA CYS A 252 13.98 -14.70 -12.55
C CYS A 252 14.47 -14.44 -11.11
N ALA A 253 13.53 -14.41 -10.17
CA ALA A 253 13.78 -14.37 -8.73
C ALA A 253 12.74 -15.22 -7.98
N ALA A 254 12.98 -15.51 -6.69
CA ALA A 254 12.10 -16.35 -5.89
C ALA A 254 11.88 -15.79 -4.49
N ASN A 255 10.66 -15.92 -3.99
CA ASN A 255 10.26 -15.55 -2.64
C ASN A 255 9.79 -16.80 -1.90
N HIS A 256 10.72 -17.44 -1.17
CA HIS A 256 10.46 -18.69 -0.48
C HIS A 256 9.45 -18.57 0.67
N LYS A 257 9.24 -17.38 1.25
CA LYS A 257 8.28 -17.16 2.33
C LYS A 257 6.83 -17.22 1.83
N PHE A 258 6.57 -16.65 0.66
CA PHE A 258 5.24 -16.62 0.03
C PHE A 258 5.09 -17.68 -1.07
N ARG A 259 6.08 -18.56 -1.25
CA ARG A 259 6.16 -19.59 -2.31
C ARG A 259 5.85 -19.02 -3.70
N LEU A 260 6.43 -17.85 -3.99
CA LEU A 260 6.30 -17.16 -5.28
C LEU A 260 7.57 -17.23 -6.11
N VAL A 261 7.39 -17.27 -7.42
CA VAL A 261 8.41 -17.06 -8.43
C VAL A 261 8.09 -15.75 -9.15
N TYR A 262 9.08 -14.89 -9.36
CA TYR A 262 8.96 -13.66 -10.12
C TYR A 262 9.76 -13.76 -11.42
N PHE A 263 9.15 -13.39 -12.54
CA PHE A 263 9.79 -13.29 -13.84
C PHE A 263 9.79 -11.83 -14.30
N GLY A 264 10.96 -11.35 -14.70
CA GLY A 264 11.11 -10.07 -15.39
C GLY A 264 10.94 -10.26 -16.90
N CYS A 265 10.17 -9.38 -17.53
CA CYS A 265 9.71 -9.52 -18.91
C CYS A 265 10.40 -8.53 -19.87
N ARG A 266 10.45 -8.88 -21.16
CA ARG A 266 11.12 -8.11 -22.23
C ARG A 266 10.37 -6.83 -22.56
N ASN A 267 9.06 -6.79 -22.33
CA ASN A 267 8.24 -5.58 -22.42
C ASN A 267 8.38 -4.63 -21.21
N GLY A 268 9.12 -5.02 -20.17
CA GLY A 268 9.30 -4.23 -18.94
C GLY A 268 8.37 -4.61 -17.79
N GLU A 269 7.48 -5.58 -17.95
CA GLU A 269 6.59 -6.05 -16.87
C GLU A 269 7.26 -7.07 -15.94
N ILE A 270 6.65 -7.26 -14.77
CA ILE A 270 6.99 -8.30 -13.79
C ILE A 270 5.77 -9.23 -13.66
N ALA A 271 5.97 -10.53 -13.90
CA ALA A 271 4.94 -11.55 -13.73
C ALA A 271 5.25 -12.41 -12.49
N GLY A 272 4.30 -12.51 -11.56
CA GLY A 272 4.40 -13.31 -10.35
C GLY A 272 3.57 -14.58 -10.45
N TYR A 273 4.19 -15.73 -10.21
CA TYR A 273 3.56 -17.05 -10.23
C TYR A 273 3.67 -17.73 -8.85
N SER A 274 2.71 -18.58 -8.52
CA SER A 274 2.76 -19.49 -7.38
C SER A 274 2.56 -20.94 -7.83
N MET A 275 2.94 -21.89 -6.98
CA MET A 275 2.73 -23.32 -7.21
C MET A 275 1.36 -23.74 -6.66
N ASP A 276 0.55 -24.39 -7.49
CA ASP A 276 -0.66 -25.07 -7.06
C ASP A 276 -0.30 -26.43 -6.46
N ASP A 277 -0.51 -26.60 -5.16
CA ASP A 277 -0.23 -27.84 -4.44
C ASP A 277 -1.16 -29.01 -4.82
N THR A 278 -2.26 -28.76 -5.55
CA THR A 278 -3.24 -29.79 -5.94
C THR A 278 -2.96 -30.43 -7.31
N ILE A 279 -2.35 -29.68 -8.24
CA ILE A 279 -2.03 -30.16 -9.61
C ILE A 279 -0.52 -30.07 -9.93
N GLY A 280 0.26 -29.36 -9.10
CA GLY A 280 1.66 -29.09 -9.35
C GLY A 280 1.91 -28.11 -10.51
N SER A 281 0.93 -27.27 -10.84
CA SER A 281 1.01 -26.29 -11.95
C SER A 281 1.44 -24.90 -11.47
N LEU A 282 2.03 -24.09 -12.36
CA LEU A 282 2.38 -22.69 -12.07
C LEU A 282 1.22 -21.75 -12.43
N ILE A 283 0.55 -21.18 -11.43
CA ILE A 283 -0.55 -20.22 -11.60
C ILE A 283 -0.01 -18.79 -11.56
N GLN A 284 -0.34 -17.96 -12.56
CA GLN A 284 -0.02 -16.53 -12.54
C GLN A 284 -0.90 -15.80 -11.51
N VAL A 285 -0.28 -15.23 -10.49
CA VAL A 285 -0.93 -14.47 -9.41
C VAL A 285 -1.10 -13.00 -9.80
N PHE A 286 -0.11 -12.42 -10.49
CA PHE A 286 -0.15 -11.06 -10.99
C PHE A 286 0.78 -10.87 -12.21
N ARG A 287 0.50 -9.84 -13.01
CA ARG A 287 1.41 -9.28 -14.02
C ARG A 287 1.27 -7.76 -13.95
N LEU A 288 2.38 -7.03 -13.85
CA LEU A 288 2.38 -5.59 -13.59
C LEU A 288 3.52 -4.86 -14.30
N GLY A 289 3.25 -3.66 -14.82
CA GLY A 289 4.27 -2.71 -15.26
C GLY A 289 4.73 -1.80 -14.11
N LEU A 290 5.69 -0.91 -14.40
CA LEU A 290 5.98 0.22 -13.52
C LEU A 290 4.85 1.25 -13.60
N PHE A 291 4.40 1.78 -12.46
CA PHE A 291 3.47 2.91 -12.41
C PHE A 291 4.22 4.21 -12.11
N ILE A 292 3.89 5.30 -12.78
CA ILE A 292 4.48 6.63 -12.53
C ILE A 292 3.33 7.63 -12.41
N LYS A 293 3.17 8.25 -11.22
CA LYS A 293 2.14 9.28 -10.97
C LYS A 293 2.34 10.51 -11.85
N ASN A 294 3.58 11.01 -11.91
CA ASN A 294 3.96 12.25 -12.60
C ASN A 294 5.01 11.95 -13.67
N GLY A 295 4.68 12.16 -14.95
CA GLY A 295 5.60 11.89 -16.07
C GLY A 295 5.45 10.48 -16.66
N THR A 296 4.26 10.15 -17.17
CA THR A 296 4.03 8.91 -17.93
C THR A 296 4.93 8.78 -19.17
N GLU A 297 5.41 9.90 -19.72
CA GLU A 297 6.45 9.98 -20.77
C GLU A 297 7.76 9.23 -20.46
N TYR A 298 8.05 8.92 -19.19
CA TYR A 298 9.22 8.13 -18.82
C TYR A 298 9.01 6.62 -19.07
N LEU A 299 7.76 6.14 -19.15
CA LEU A 299 7.44 4.74 -19.44
C LEU A 299 7.95 4.34 -20.84
N ASP A 300 7.80 5.21 -21.84
CA ASP A 300 8.33 4.99 -23.19
C ASP A 300 9.87 4.90 -23.24
N LYS A 301 10.58 5.34 -22.20
CA LYS A 301 12.05 5.29 -22.11
C LYS A 301 12.53 3.98 -21.46
N ILE A 302 11.64 3.22 -20.82
CA ILE A 302 11.92 1.93 -20.17
C ILE A 302 12.03 0.81 -21.21
N LEU A 303 12.81 -0.23 -20.90
CA LEU A 303 13.01 -1.45 -21.67
C LEU A 303 12.78 -2.69 -20.78
N ASN A 304 13.29 -3.84 -21.19
CA ASN A 304 13.19 -5.08 -20.42
C ASN A 304 13.69 -4.95 -18.98
N VAL A 305 13.07 -5.74 -18.10
CA VAL A 305 13.53 -5.93 -16.72
C VAL A 305 14.97 -6.47 -16.75
N ARG A 306 15.83 -5.88 -15.93
CA ARG A 306 17.27 -6.16 -15.88
C ARG A 306 17.63 -7.14 -14.76
N GLN A 307 17.06 -6.93 -13.58
CA GLN A 307 17.25 -7.75 -12.39
C GLN A 307 16.06 -7.55 -11.45
N ILE A 308 15.56 -8.64 -10.87
CA ILE A 308 14.66 -8.63 -9.71
C ILE A 308 15.45 -9.18 -8.53
N GLN A 309 15.36 -8.57 -7.35
CA GLN A 309 16.05 -9.06 -6.15
C GLN A 309 15.13 -9.02 -4.92
N CYS A 310 14.95 -10.18 -4.28
CA CYS A 310 14.12 -10.34 -3.10
C CYS A 310 14.89 -10.04 -1.81
N LEU A 311 14.21 -9.51 -0.80
CA LEU A 311 14.73 -9.56 0.56
C LEU A 311 14.70 -11.00 1.09
N SER A 312 15.72 -11.41 1.86
CA SER A 312 15.82 -12.77 2.43
C SER A 312 14.67 -13.13 3.38
N GLN A 313 14.02 -12.13 4.01
CA GLN A 313 12.80 -12.30 4.80
C GLN A 313 11.54 -12.49 3.94
N GLY A 314 11.64 -12.32 2.62
CA GLY A 314 10.55 -12.50 1.67
C GLY A 314 9.45 -11.43 1.73
N THR A 315 9.68 -10.27 2.37
CA THR A 315 8.66 -9.23 2.64
C THR A 315 8.66 -8.04 1.65
N VAL A 316 9.60 -8.01 0.70
CA VAL A 316 9.78 -6.96 -0.30
C VAL A 316 10.64 -7.49 -1.46
N PHE A 317 10.45 -6.97 -2.66
CA PHE A 317 11.41 -7.11 -3.76
C PHE A 317 11.69 -5.77 -4.43
N SER A 318 12.87 -5.62 -5.01
CA SER A 318 13.28 -4.49 -5.83
C SER A 318 13.46 -4.92 -7.28
N VAL A 319 13.27 -3.99 -8.21
CA VAL A 319 13.42 -4.22 -9.65
C VAL A 319 14.22 -3.08 -10.29
N ILE A 320 15.17 -3.44 -11.14
CA ILE A 320 15.89 -2.52 -12.04
C ILE A 320 15.51 -2.85 -13.48
N TRP A 321 15.35 -1.82 -14.32
CA TRP A 321 15.14 -1.95 -15.76
C TRP A 321 16.35 -1.47 -16.55
N ASN A 322 16.45 -1.90 -17.81
CA ASN A 322 17.28 -1.18 -18.78
C ASN A 322 16.49 0.05 -19.29
N VAL A 323 17.21 1.09 -19.71
CA VAL A 323 16.64 2.35 -20.23
C VAL A 323 17.18 2.57 -21.65
N LYS A 324 16.37 3.13 -22.54
CA LYS A 324 16.79 3.50 -23.91
C LYS A 324 17.94 4.51 -23.84
N LYS A 325 19.10 4.15 -24.39
CA LYS A 325 20.13 5.15 -24.75
C LYS A 325 19.56 6.00 -25.89
N GLN A 326 19.47 7.32 -25.71
CA GLN A 326 19.35 8.21 -26.86
C GLN A 326 20.64 8.12 -27.70
N LYS A 327 20.50 8.19 -29.03
CA LYS A 327 21.58 8.67 -29.89
C LYS A 327 21.56 10.21 -29.80
N PRO A 328 22.72 10.90 -29.83
CA PRO A 328 22.71 12.35 -29.99
C PRO A 328 22.07 12.67 -31.36
N GLU A 329 21.03 13.51 -31.35
CA GLU A 329 20.50 14.06 -32.59
C GLU A 329 21.55 15.03 -33.16
N TYR A 330 21.92 14.81 -34.43
CA TYR A 330 22.84 15.70 -35.13
C TYR A 330 22.06 16.95 -35.51
N VAL A 331 22.26 18.05 -34.78
CA VAL A 331 21.71 19.35 -35.15
C VAL A 331 22.45 19.83 -36.39
N ASP A 332 21.84 19.66 -37.56
CA ASP A 332 22.35 20.19 -38.82
C ASP A 332 22.40 21.72 -38.76
N LYS A 333 23.60 22.25 -38.51
CA LYS A 333 23.89 23.69 -38.50
C LYS A 333 23.96 24.27 -39.92
N ASN A 334 22.84 24.23 -40.62
CA ASN A 334 22.57 25.07 -41.78
C ASN A 334 21.78 26.30 -41.34
N ASP A 335 22.48 27.28 -40.76
CA ASP A 335 22.07 28.67 -40.94
C ASP A 335 23.27 29.61 -40.87
N SER A 336 23.31 30.60 -41.76
CA SER A 336 24.52 31.38 -42.06
C SER A 336 24.30 32.88 -41.85
N THR A 337 24.88 33.45 -40.78
CA THR A 337 25.17 34.89 -40.72
C THR A 337 26.45 35.20 -39.95
N SER A 338 27.16 36.21 -40.44
CA SER A 338 28.43 36.76 -39.97
C SER A 338 28.47 37.18 -38.49
N THR A 339 29.59 36.93 -37.82
CA THR A 339 30.55 38.00 -37.44
C THR A 339 31.90 37.42 -37.00
N GLU A 340 32.92 38.27 -36.91
CA GLU A 340 34.34 37.88 -36.83
C GLU A 340 34.86 37.76 -35.39
N SER A 341 35.77 36.81 -35.16
CA SER A 341 37.08 37.12 -34.54
C SER A 341 38.05 35.93 -34.61
N SER A 342 39.34 36.26 -34.74
CA SER A 342 40.44 35.30 -34.88
C SER A 342 40.80 34.61 -33.55
N SER A 343 41.33 33.38 -33.58
CA SER A 343 42.79 33.22 -33.65
C SER A 343 43.23 31.84 -34.14
N ILE A 344 44.42 31.79 -34.75
CA ILE A 344 44.95 30.63 -35.48
C ILE A 344 46.15 30.07 -34.73
N PHE A 345 46.21 28.73 -34.57
CA PHE A 345 47.49 28.01 -34.58
C PHE A 345 47.32 26.64 -35.25
N ASN A 346 47.77 26.53 -36.49
CA ASN A 346 48.00 25.26 -37.20
C ASN A 346 49.46 24.85 -37.03
N LEU A 347 49.72 23.55 -36.87
CA LEU A 347 50.98 22.94 -37.30
C LEU A 347 50.79 21.45 -37.62
N SER A 348 51.45 21.00 -38.68
CA SER A 348 51.12 19.78 -39.43
C SER A 348 52.19 18.70 -39.33
N GLY A 349 51.80 17.42 -39.34
CA GLY A 349 52.71 16.29 -39.50
C GLY A 349 51.99 15.04 -40.03
N LEU A 350 52.43 14.53 -41.19
CA LEU A 350 51.85 13.37 -41.87
C LEU A 350 52.68 12.10 -41.63
N SER A 351 52.02 10.96 -41.41
CA SER A 351 52.28 9.73 -42.19
C SER A 351 51.14 8.72 -41.98
N LEU A 352 50.90 7.84 -42.97
CA LEU A 352 49.99 6.70 -42.86
C LEU A 352 50.79 5.39 -42.91
N THR A 353 50.47 4.45 -42.03
CA THR A 353 50.59 3.00 -42.29
C THR A 353 49.42 2.26 -41.64
N ASN A 354 48.89 1.24 -42.33
CA ASN A 354 47.65 0.59 -41.96
C ASN A 354 47.78 -0.32 -40.72
N GLY A 355 46.73 -0.31 -39.88
CA GLY A 355 46.51 -1.30 -38.83
C GLY A 355 45.04 -1.30 -38.39
N THR A 356 44.37 -2.46 -38.45
CA THR A 356 42.94 -2.58 -38.10
C THR A 356 42.74 -2.61 -36.58
N ALA A 357 42.71 -1.44 -35.97
CA ALA A 357 42.26 -1.27 -34.58
C ALA A 357 40.72 -1.28 -34.49
N ALA A 358 40.18 -1.81 -33.39
CA ALA A 358 38.77 -1.65 -33.08
C ALA A 358 38.43 -0.18 -32.81
N LYS A 359 37.25 0.28 -33.22
CA LYS A 359 36.78 1.63 -32.87
C LYS A 359 36.50 1.69 -31.37
N GLU A 360 37.27 2.48 -30.65
CA GLU A 360 36.84 3.03 -29.37
C GLU A 360 35.68 4.01 -29.67
N GLU A 361 34.53 3.82 -29.01
CA GLU A 361 33.44 4.80 -29.06
C GLU A 361 33.84 6.02 -28.21
N PRO A 362 33.70 7.27 -28.70
CA PRO A 362 33.87 8.44 -27.85
C PRO A 362 32.79 8.45 -26.77
N GLU A 363 33.11 8.95 -25.58
CA GLU A 363 32.10 9.18 -24.54
C GLU A 363 31.20 10.34 -24.98
N ILE A 364 29.88 10.12 -24.92
CA ILE A 364 28.83 11.05 -25.36
C ILE A 364 28.01 11.44 -24.13
N ASP A 365 27.70 12.72 -23.97
CA ASP A 365 26.85 13.22 -22.88
C ASP A 365 25.45 12.59 -22.89
N LEU A 366 24.99 12.11 -21.73
CA LEU A 366 23.67 11.51 -21.56
C LEU A 366 22.63 12.56 -21.16
N ALA A 367 21.68 12.85 -22.05
CA ALA A 367 20.51 13.65 -21.72
C ALA A 367 19.47 12.86 -20.89
N LYS A 368 19.34 13.25 -19.62
CA LYS A 368 18.08 13.37 -18.86
C LYS A 368 17.03 12.25 -19.02
N CYS A 369 17.26 11.10 -18.37
CA CYS A 369 16.21 10.16 -17.94
C CYS A 369 16.70 9.43 -16.67
N PRO A 370 16.03 9.51 -15.50
CA PRO A 370 16.54 8.98 -14.23
C PRO A 370 16.72 7.45 -14.21
N PRO A 371 17.52 6.90 -13.28
CA PRO A 371 17.94 5.50 -13.36
C PRO A 371 16.84 4.57 -12.86
N ALA A 372 16.24 3.79 -13.76
CA ALA A 372 15.02 3.01 -13.52
C ALA A 372 15.16 1.95 -12.41
N ILE A 373 14.63 2.25 -11.22
CA ILE A 373 14.51 1.35 -10.07
C ILE A 373 13.20 1.61 -9.31
N ALA A 374 12.63 0.55 -8.75
CA ALA A 374 11.45 0.64 -7.87
C ALA A 374 11.44 -0.47 -6.82
N ILE A 375 10.65 -0.25 -5.77
CA ILE A 375 10.48 -1.16 -4.63
C ILE A 375 9.01 -1.59 -4.55
N PHE A 376 8.76 -2.89 -4.45
CA PHE A 376 7.43 -3.50 -4.45
C PHE A 376 7.16 -4.38 -3.23
N SER A 377 5.90 -4.43 -2.83
CA SER A 377 5.35 -5.47 -1.96
C SER A 377 5.38 -6.85 -2.62
N THR A 378 5.19 -7.90 -1.84
CA THR A 378 5.35 -9.30 -2.27
C THR A 378 4.37 -9.74 -3.35
N PHE A 379 3.18 -9.14 -3.38
CA PHE A 379 2.12 -9.33 -4.37
C PHE A 379 1.88 -8.06 -5.21
N GLY A 380 2.91 -7.23 -5.39
CA GLY A 380 2.99 -6.26 -6.49
C GLY A 380 2.59 -4.81 -6.19
N ALA A 381 2.32 -4.42 -4.94
CA ALA A 381 2.10 -3.00 -4.63
C ALA A 381 3.40 -2.21 -4.82
N GLN A 382 3.44 -1.26 -5.75
CA GLN A 382 4.54 -0.32 -5.82
C GLN A 382 4.54 0.55 -4.55
N TRP A 383 5.70 0.66 -3.90
CA TRP A 383 5.87 1.49 -2.69
C TRP A 383 6.69 2.75 -2.95
N TRP A 384 7.59 2.71 -3.94
CA TRP A 384 8.43 3.84 -4.35
C TRP A 384 9.04 3.59 -5.73
N SER A 385 9.29 4.65 -6.52
CA SER A 385 10.09 4.60 -7.74
C SER A 385 11.03 5.80 -7.89
N SER A 386 12.22 5.56 -8.46
CA SER A 386 13.18 6.62 -8.81
C SER A 386 12.70 7.62 -9.86
N PHE A 387 11.60 7.34 -10.56
CA PHE A 387 11.00 8.30 -11.50
C PHE A 387 10.18 9.40 -10.82
N GLU A 388 9.79 9.23 -9.56
CA GLU A 388 9.06 10.24 -8.75
C GLU A 388 9.93 11.47 -8.40
N TYR A 389 11.18 11.49 -8.88
CA TYR A 389 12.26 12.45 -8.62
C TYR A 389 12.36 13.61 -9.62
N SER A 390 11.75 13.50 -10.81
CA SER A 390 12.18 14.28 -11.99
C SER A 390 11.64 15.72 -12.10
N ALA A 391 11.72 16.50 -11.01
CA ALA A 391 11.63 17.98 -11.05
C ALA A 391 13.01 18.66 -11.15
N ALA A 392 14.10 17.95 -10.81
CA ALA A 392 15.46 18.46 -10.89
C ALA A 392 16.07 18.16 -12.27
N GLU A 393 15.95 19.09 -13.22
CA GLU A 393 16.29 18.82 -14.63
C GLU A 393 17.76 18.46 -14.90
N ASN A 394 18.71 18.79 -14.01
CA ASN A 394 20.13 18.92 -14.38
C ASN A 394 21.07 17.81 -13.87
N LEU A 395 20.55 16.63 -13.47
CA LEU A 395 21.40 15.49 -13.13
C LEU A 395 21.84 14.67 -14.36
N PRO A 396 23.15 14.40 -14.54
CA PRO A 396 23.59 13.37 -15.45
C PRO A 396 23.24 11.99 -14.85
N CYS A 397 22.32 11.29 -15.52
CA CYS A 397 21.88 9.95 -15.11
C CYS A 397 22.89 8.88 -15.52
N ILE A 398 23.10 7.91 -14.63
CA ILE A 398 23.90 6.71 -14.88
C ILE A 398 23.03 5.50 -14.53
N PRO A 399 22.68 4.63 -15.49
CA PRO A 399 21.80 3.49 -15.22
C PRO A 399 22.49 2.44 -14.34
N TYR A 400 21.72 1.86 -13.41
CA TYR A 400 22.22 0.83 -12.50
C TYR A 400 22.56 -0.47 -13.23
N SER A 401 23.73 -1.06 -12.92
CA SER A 401 24.22 -2.30 -13.52
C SER A 401 23.70 -3.55 -12.82
N CYS A 402 23.47 -3.47 -11.51
CA CYS A 402 23.08 -4.57 -10.61
C CYS A 402 22.67 -4.02 -9.24
N MET A 403 22.07 -4.86 -8.40
CA MET A 403 21.79 -4.56 -6.98
C MET A 403 21.85 -5.78 -6.07
N ASP A 404 22.06 -5.55 -4.77
CA ASP A 404 21.60 -6.45 -3.71
C ASP A 404 21.25 -5.68 -2.41
N TRP A 405 20.50 -6.33 -1.53
CA TRP A 405 20.05 -5.80 -0.25
C TRP A 405 21.08 -6.05 0.86
N GLY A 406 21.24 -5.08 1.76
CA GLY A 406 21.95 -5.27 3.03
C GLY A 406 21.12 -5.99 4.11
N PRO A 407 21.66 -6.09 5.34
CA PRO A 407 21.01 -6.71 6.49
C PRO A 407 19.67 -6.07 6.84
N GLU A 408 18.67 -6.90 7.19
CA GLU A 408 17.29 -6.51 7.58
C GLU A 408 16.51 -5.62 6.56
N GLY A 409 17.13 -5.31 5.42
CA GLY A 409 16.57 -4.44 4.37
C GLY A 409 16.75 -2.94 4.61
N PHE A 410 17.62 -2.51 5.54
CA PHE A 410 17.88 -1.08 5.82
C PHE A 410 18.80 -0.40 4.80
N GLN A 411 19.37 -1.16 3.88
CA GLN A 411 20.31 -0.69 2.86
C GLN A 411 20.00 -1.41 1.54
N LEU A 412 20.06 -0.69 0.43
CA LEU A 412 20.05 -1.24 -0.92
C LEU A 412 21.33 -0.81 -1.64
N TRP A 413 22.18 -1.76 -1.99
CA TRP A 413 23.48 -1.52 -2.62
C TRP A 413 23.33 -1.63 -4.14
N LEU A 414 23.72 -0.57 -4.85
CA LEU A 414 23.44 -0.33 -6.26
C LEU A 414 24.76 -0.14 -7.04
N GLY A 415 24.96 -0.95 -8.07
CA GLY A 415 26.14 -0.83 -8.93
C GLY A 415 25.88 0.17 -10.06
N THR A 416 26.86 0.99 -10.40
CA THR A 416 26.81 1.87 -11.57
C THR A 416 28.01 1.63 -12.48
N ARG A 417 27.88 1.98 -13.78
CA ARG A 417 28.96 1.81 -14.77
C ARG A 417 29.97 2.96 -14.83
N SER A 418 29.77 4.05 -14.07
CA SER A 418 30.65 5.23 -14.11
C SER A 418 30.72 6.06 -12.81
N ARG A 419 29.85 5.86 -11.81
CA ARG A 419 29.98 6.46 -10.46
C ARG A 419 30.53 5.49 -9.40
N GLY A 420 30.83 4.24 -9.77
CA GLY A 420 31.20 3.18 -8.83
C GLY A 420 29.97 2.57 -8.16
N LEU A 421 29.93 2.62 -6.83
CA LEU A 421 28.97 1.91 -5.99
C LEU A 421 28.16 2.91 -5.15
N THR A 422 26.83 2.82 -5.19
CA THR A 422 25.92 3.66 -4.40
C THR A 422 25.19 2.79 -3.37
N MET A 423 24.86 3.32 -2.19
CA MET A 423 24.00 2.66 -1.21
C MET A 423 22.90 3.62 -0.76
N MET A 424 21.67 3.15 -0.90
CA MET A 424 20.45 3.84 -0.52
C MET A 424 19.99 3.36 0.85
N ASN A 425 19.81 4.31 1.78
CA ASN A 425 19.31 4.04 3.12
C ASN A 425 17.78 3.89 3.10
N LEU A 426 17.26 2.86 3.76
CA LEU A 426 15.83 2.52 3.77
C LEU A 426 15.26 2.43 5.19
N VAL A 427 14.03 2.92 5.36
CA VAL A 427 13.17 2.69 6.54
C VAL A 427 12.09 1.65 6.23
N ARG A 428 11.70 0.85 7.23
CA ARG A 428 10.70 -0.22 7.12
C ARG A 428 9.52 -0.04 8.07
N SER A 429 8.30 -0.28 7.58
CA SER A 429 7.07 -0.24 8.38
C SER A 429 6.98 -1.45 9.31
N VAL A 430 6.78 -1.24 10.61
CA VAL A 430 6.41 -2.32 11.54
C VAL A 430 4.94 -2.72 11.30
N PRO A 431 4.60 -4.01 11.18
CA PRO A 431 3.21 -4.47 11.23
C PRO A 431 2.75 -4.54 12.70
N GLU A 432 1.86 -3.63 13.09
CA GLU A 432 1.28 -3.54 14.44
C GLU A 432 -0.19 -3.10 14.35
N ILE A 433 -1.04 -3.50 15.31
CA ILE A 433 -2.47 -3.20 15.30
C ILE A 433 -2.70 -1.90 16.09
N LEU A 434 -2.18 -0.79 15.57
CA LEU A 434 -2.18 0.52 16.22
C LEU A 434 -2.65 1.62 15.26
N GLU A 435 -3.18 2.70 15.82
CA GLU A 435 -3.62 3.91 15.10
C GLU A 435 -2.44 4.71 14.52
N ARG A 436 -1.22 4.50 15.05
CA ARG A 436 0.01 5.16 14.60
C ARG A 436 0.81 4.29 13.62
N VAL A 437 1.46 4.94 12.65
CA VAL A 437 2.43 4.31 11.76
C VAL A 437 3.81 4.36 12.41
N ILE A 438 4.48 3.20 12.49
CA ILE A 438 5.87 3.06 12.99
C ILE A 438 6.79 2.69 11.82
N MET A 439 7.78 3.54 11.57
CA MET A 439 8.84 3.32 10.58
C MET A 439 10.19 3.18 11.30
N VAL A 440 10.98 2.18 10.95
CA VAL A 440 12.27 1.86 11.59
C VAL A 440 13.38 1.96 10.57
N GLY A 441 14.43 2.73 10.87
CA GLY A 441 15.65 2.84 10.08
C GLY A 441 16.81 2.06 10.71
N SER A 442 18.02 2.30 10.22
CA SER A 442 19.25 1.65 10.70
C SER A 442 19.68 2.10 12.10
N ASP A 443 19.44 3.36 12.48
CA ASP A 443 19.84 3.98 13.77
C ASP A 443 18.66 4.60 14.57
N ARG A 444 17.45 4.60 14.01
CA ARG A 444 16.32 5.42 14.47
C ARG A 444 14.96 4.76 14.31
N VAL A 445 14.00 5.20 15.11
CA VAL A 445 12.57 4.90 14.95
C VAL A 445 11.82 6.21 14.72
N CYS A 446 11.00 6.26 13.68
CA CYS A 446 10.11 7.37 13.36
C CYS A 446 8.67 6.96 13.66
N LEU A 447 8.03 7.65 14.60
CA LEU A 447 6.61 7.49 14.91
C LEU A 447 5.80 8.56 14.18
N SER A 448 4.66 8.20 13.61
CA SER A 448 3.67 9.19 13.17
C SER A 448 3.13 9.97 14.37
N PRO A 449 2.69 11.23 14.18
CA PRO A 449 1.91 11.93 15.18
C PRO A 449 0.60 11.17 15.48
N MET A 450 0.00 11.51 16.61
CA MET A 450 -1.32 11.03 17.02
C MET A 450 -2.35 12.08 16.62
N ARG A 451 -3.45 11.68 15.95
CA ARG A 451 -4.41 12.65 15.38
C ARG A 451 -5.09 13.55 16.41
N SER A 452 -5.22 13.08 17.64
CA SER A 452 -5.63 13.88 18.81
C SER A 452 -4.78 15.14 19.03
N HIS A 453 -3.49 15.11 18.66
CA HIS A 453 -2.55 16.23 18.76
C HIS A 453 -2.36 16.99 17.44
N GLU A 454 -2.75 16.44 16.30
CA GLU A 454 -2.60 17.09 14.98
C GLU A 454 -3.39 18.40 14.87
N LYS A 455 -4.52 18.52 15.58
CA LYS A 455 -5.36 19.74 15.62
C LYS A 455 -4.63 20.98 16.15
N ASN A 456 -3.50 20.79 16.85
CA ASN A 456 -2.69 21.86 17.44
C ASN A 456 -1.35 22.07 16.70
N ALA A 457 -1.10 21.33 15.61
CA ALA A 457 0.16 21.38 14.87
C ALA A 457 0.03 22.22 13.59
N THR A 458 1.08 22.98 13.25
CA THR A 458 1.12 23.81 12.04
C THR A 458 1.40 23.03 10.75
N ALA A 459 1.96 21.81 10.84
CA ALA A 459 2.27 20.96 9.69
C ALA A 459 2.14 19.44 10.02
N PRO A 460 0.96 18.94 10.45
CA PRO A 460 0.80 17.60 11.02
C PRO A 460 1.19 16.43 10.10
N HIS A 461 1.18 16.60 8.78
CA HIS A 461 1.47 15.53 7.81
C HIS A 461 2.97 15.34 7.50
N PHE A 462 3.80 16.33 7.86
CA PHE A 462 5.25 16.34 7.62
C PHE A 462 6.09 15.97 8.85
N ILE A 463 5.54 16.13 10.06
CA ILE A 463 6.32 16.03 11.31
C ILE A 463 6.30 14.59 11.85
N TRP A 464 7.31 13.80 11.50
CA TRP A 464 7.60 12.52 12.15
C TRP A 464 8.36 12.74 13.47
N GLN A 465 7.94 12.04 14.52
CA GLN A 465 8.67 12.03 15.80
C GLN A 465 9.81 11.01 15.72
N THR A 466 11.04 11.49 15.54
CA THR A 466 12.24 10.65 15.33
C THR A 466 13.00 10.42 16.63
N TYR A 467 13.12 9.15 17.02
CA TYR A 467 13.83 8.66 18.21
C TYR A 467 15.11 7.97 17.77
N LYS A 468 16.27 8.63 17.94
CA LYS A 468 17.58 8.00 17.72
C LYS A 468 17.88 7.00 18.85
N VAL A 469 18.29 5.79 18.47
CA VAL A 469 18.64 4.71 19.41
C VAL A 469 20.01 5.01 20.05
N PRO A 470 20.25 4.69 21.33
CA PRO A 470 21.51 5.00 21.98
C PRO A 470 22.71 4.36 21.27
N PHE A 471 23.73 5.18 20.93
CA PHE A 471 24.94 4.72 20.24
C PHE A 471 25.62 3.53 20.95
N LYS A 472 25.61 3.54 22.30
CA LYS A 472 26.14 2.47 23.15
C LYS A 472 25.47 1.10 22.92
N TYR A 473 24.19 1.07 22.54
CA TYR A 473 23.42 -0.16 22.29
C TYR A 473 23.44 -0.59 20.83
N ILE A 474 23.32 0.36 19.89
CA ILE A 474 23.24 0.02 18.46
C ILE A 474 24.58 -0.49 17.91
N THR A 475 25.72 0.02 18.40
CA THR A 475 27.06 -0.40 17.94
C THR A 475 27.30 -1.90 18.12
N THR A 476 26.81 -2.48 19.22
CA THR A 476 26.95 -3.91 19.55
C THR A 476 25.85 -4.78 18.96
N ASN A 477 24.63 -4.26 18.80
CA ASN A 477 23.43 -5.06 18.51
C ASN A 477 22.74 -4.77 17.17
N TRP A 478 23.33 -3.93 16.30
CA TRP A 478 22.83 -3.74 14.93
C TRP A 478 22.85 -5.06 14.13
N PRO A 479 21.88 -5.33 13.24
CA PRO A 479 20.75 -4.48 12.85
C PRO A 479 19.53 -4.55 13.79
N LEU A 480 18.70 -3.49 13.77
CA LEU A 480 17.43 -3.45 14.50
C LEU A 480 16.45 -4.49 13.94
N ARG A 481 15.90 -5.34 14.82
CA ARG A 481 14.96 -6.41 14.45
C ARG A 481 13.54 -6.08 14.87
N TYR A 482 13.33 -5.86 16.16
CA TYR A 482 12.01 -5.67 16.75
C TYR A 482 11.87 -4.27 17.34
N VAL A 483 10.71 -3.68 17.14
CA VAL A 483 10.28 -2.43 17.77
C VAL A 483 8.84 -2.63 18.22
N ARG A 484 8.52 -2.13 19.42
CA ARG A 484 7.18 -2.10 19.99
C ARG A 484 6.95 -0.81 20.73
N ILE A 485 5.71 -0.36 20.79
CA ILE A 485 5.29 0.75 21.64
C ILE A 485 4.25 0.21 22.64
N ASP A 486 4.12 0.88 23.77
CA ASP A 486 3.00 0.63 24.69
C ASP A 486 1.64 0.87 24.00
N THR A 487 0.62 0.14 24.42
CA THR A 487 -0.77 0.18 23.95
C THR A 487 -1.34 1.60 23.84
N GLU A 488 -1.07 2.47 24.82
CA GLU A 488 -1.49 3.88 24.82
C GLU A 488 -0.72 4.77 23.81
N CYS A 489 0.25 4.21 23.09
CA CYS A 489 1.17 4.87 22.16
C CYS A 489 1.97 6.07 22.74
N ASN A 490 1.99 6.24 24.08
CA ASN A 490 2.47 7.48 24.73
C ASN A 490 3.38 7.27 25.95
N ARG A 491 3.61 6.03 26.41
CA ARG A 491 4.40 5.74 27.63
C ARG A 491 5.83 5.31 27.35
N VAL A 492 6.00 4.18 26.63
CA VAL A 492 7.29 3.55 26.37
C VAL A 492 7.41 3.10 24.92
N LEU A 493 8.59 3.32 24.33
CA LEU A 493 9.03 2.75 23.06
C LEU A 493 10.18 1.77 23.34
N VAL A 494 10.05 0.52 22.93
CA VAL A 494 11.05 -0.54 23.12
C VAL A 494 11.66 -0.92 21.78
N VAL A 495 12.99 -1.05 21.75
CA VAL A 495 13.78 -1.29 20.53
C VAL A 495 14.79 -2.40 20.80
N ALA A 496 14.86 -3.37 19.90
CA ALA A 496 15.70 -4.55 20.04
C ALA A 496 16.36 -4.95 18.72
N GLY A 497 17.66 -5.24 18.80
CA GLY A 497 18.52 -5.66 17.69
C GLY A 497 18.76 -7.17 17.66
N THR A 498 20.01 -7.57 17.50
CA THR A 498 20.43 -8.99 17.49
C THR A 498 20.49 -9.63 18.88
N ARG A 499 20.84 -8.84 19.91
CA ARG A 499 20.98 -9.25 21.32
C ARG A 499 20.51 -8.12 22.23
N GLY A 500 20.03 -8.47 23.42
CA GLY A 500 19.45 -7.54 24.39
C GLY A 500 18.35 -6.64 23.83
N PHE A 501 17.95 -5.63 24.61
CA PHE A 501 17.04 -4.58 24.16
C PHE A 501 17.27 -3.29 24.96
N CYS A 502 16.74 -2.18 24.45
CA CYS A 502 16.69 -0.89 25.13
C CYS A 502 15.28 -0.31 25.05
N TYR A 503 14.93 0.63 25.93
CA TYR A 503 13.66 1.34 25.84
C TYR A 503 13.74 2.81 26.22
N CYS A 504 12.90 3.63 25.58
CA CYS A 504 12.76 5.06 25.83
C CYS A 504 11.44 5.33 26.57
N MET A 505 11.51 6.07 27.67
CA MET A 505 10.33 6.62 28.35
C MET A 505 9.89 7.89 27.61
N LEU A 506 8.84 7.79 26.80
CA LEU A 506 8.43 8.83 25.84
C LEU A 506 8.11 10.18 26.52
N LYS A 507 7.56 10.14 27.75
CA LYS A 507 7.22 11.34 28.54
C LYS A 507 8.43 12.18 28.99
N ASN A 508 9.65 11.64 28.95
CA ASN A 508 10.86 12.37 29.38
C ASN A 508 12.10 12.15 28.48
N MET A 509 11.93 11.45 27.34
CA MET A 509 12.97 11.12 26.36
C MET A 509 14.19 10.35 26.91
N LYS A 510 14.10 9.77 28.12
CA LYS A 510 15.22 9.01 28.72
C LYS A 510 15.21 7.56 28.26
N TRP A 511 16.31 7.15 27.66
CA TRP A 511 16.60 5.75 27.35
C TRP A 511 17.15 5.00 28.58
N LYS A 512 16.70 3.76 28.75
CA LYS A 512 17.29 2.74 29.63
C LYS A 512 17.91 1.63 28.77
N ILE A 513 19.06 1.14 29.21
CA ILE A 513 19.84 0.01 28.64
C ILE A 513 20.24 -0.93 29.78
N PHE A 514 20.79 -2.10 29.47
CA PHE A 514 21.38 -2.98 30.48
C PHE A 514 22.64 -2.35 31.10
N ASN A 515 22.85 -2.57 32.40
CA ASN A 515 24.02 -2.02 33.10
C ASN A 515 25.35 -2.69 32.67
N THR A 516 25.28 -3.94 32.19
CA THR A 516 26.47 -4.78 31.90
C THR A 516 26.35 -5.41 30.51
N GLU A 517 27.31 -5.11 29.64
CA GLU A 517 27.32 -5.58 28.24
C GLU A 517 27.37 -7.12 28.13
N ALA A 518 27.88 -7.82 29.15
CA ALA A 518 27.84 -9.28 29.22
C ALA A 518 26.41 -9.84 29.36
N GLN A 519 25.54 -9.21 30.16
CA GLN A 519 24.13 -9.61 30.28
C GLN A 519 23.37 -9.33 28.97
N GLU A 520 23.67 -8.21 28.33
CA GLU A 520 23.11 -7.83 27.03
C GLU A 520 23.50 -8.84 25.93
N LYS A 521 24.79 -9.23 25.87
CA LYS A 521 25.30 -10.23 24.93
C LYS A 521 24.82 -11.65 25.21
N ALA A 522 24.57 -12.00 26.47
CA ALA A 522 24.07 -13.32 26.87
C ALA A 522 22.57 -13.55 26.57
N LEU A 523 21.82 -12.49 26.22
CA LEU A 523 20.39 -12.57 25.90
C LEU A 523 20.17 -12.42 24.39
N SER A 524 20.05 -13.53 23.65
CA SER A 524 19.82 -13.50 22.20
C SER A 524 18.32 -13.51 21.88
N LEU A 525 17.84 -12.56 21.06
CA LEU A 525 16.40 -12.36 20.90
C LEU A 525 15.83 -13.09 19.69
N ASN A 526 14.87 -13.97 19.96
CA ASN A 526 14.22 -14.86 18.99
C ASN A 526 12.70 -14.76 19.15
N GLY A 527 11.95 -14.78 18.05
CA GLY A 527 10.48 -14.82 18.11
C GLY A 527 9.79 -13.46 18.26
N GLY A 528 10.31 -12.56 19.09
CA GLY A 528 9.91 -11.15 19.06
C GLY A 528 9.82 -10.45 20.41
N LEU A 529 8.96 -9.44 20.44
CA LEU A 529 8.85 -8.44 21.50
C LEU A 529 7.37 -8.03 21.67
N ALA A 530 6.95 -7.78 22.92
CA ALA A 530 5.65 -7.20 23.27
C ALA A 530 5.78 -6.28 24.49
N VAL A 531 4.81 -5.38 24.66
CA VAL A 531 4.65 -4.53 25.85
C VAL A 531 3.27 -4.81 26.45
N PHE A 532 3.20 -4.92 27.77
CA PHE A 532 1.96 -5.16 28.50
C PHE A 532 1.99 -4.40 29.83
N GLN A 533 1.17 -3.35 29.94
CA GLN A 533 1.04 -2.52 31.15
C GLN A 533 2.41 -1.97 31.64
N ASP A 534 2.94 -2.52 32.73
CA ASP A 534 4.22 -2.15 33.35
C ASP A 534 5.39 -3.09 32.97
N PHE A 535 5.17 -4.02 32.03
CA PHE A 535 6.13 -5.06 31.65
C PHE A 535 6.51 -5.01 30.16
N ILE A 536 7.78 -5.31 29.89
CA ILE A 536 8.31 -5.60 28.56
C ILE A 536 8.51 -7.10 28.47
N ILE A 537 7.80 -7.75 27.54
CA ILE A 537 7.83 -9.20 27.35
C ILE A 537 8.71 -9.52 26.14
N VAL A 538 9.69 -10.40 26.34
CA VAL A 538 10.75 -10.71 25.38
C VAL A 538 10.95 -12.21 25.29
N ALA A 539 10.86 -12.74 24.07
CA ALA A 539 11.26 -14.12 23.80
C ALA A 539 12.77 -14.15 23.50
N ALA A 540 13.52 -14.99 24.22
CA ALA A 540 14.97 -15.00 24.15
C ALA A 540 15.58 -16.37 24.48
N THR A 541 16.73 -16.65 23.88
CA THR A 541 17.60 -17.78 24.23
C THR A 541 18.77 -17.28 25.07
N HIS A 542 18.99 -17.92 26.21
CA HIS A 542 20.06 -17.65 27.18
C HIS A 542 20.68 -18.97 27.61
N GLU A 543 22.02 -19.09 27.60
CA GLU A 543 22.73 -20.34 27.97
C GLU A 543 22.14 -21.62 27.33
N GLU A 544 21.80 -21.50 26.03
CA GLU A 544 21.15 -22.53 25.19
C GLU A 544 19.70 -22.92 25.56
N THR A 545 19.11 -22.38 26.63
CA THR A 545 17.69 -22.55 26.93
C THR A 545 16.83 -21.39 26.40
N ASP A 546 15.64 -21.72 25.88
CA ASP A 546 14.67 -20.74 25.38
C ASP A 546 13.62 -20.39 26.46
N HIS A 547 13.39 -19.10 26.67
CA HIS A 547 12.45 -18.59 27.67
C HIS A 547 11.70 -17.35 27.18
N ILE A 548 10.49 -17.16 27.69
CA ILE A 548 9.82 -15.86 27.72
C ILE A 548 10.23 -15.15 29.01
N TYR A 549 10.87 -13.99 28.89
CA TYR A 549 11.21 -13.11 30.01
C TYR A 549 10.27 -11.90 30.04
N ALA A 550 9.81 -11.51 31.23
CA ALA A 550 9.08 -10.26 31.44
C ALA A 550 9.84 -9.34 32.42
N PHE A 551 10.18 -8.14 31.95
CA PHE A 551 10.97 -7.14 32.67
C PHE A 551 10.09 -5.97 33.12
N SER A 552 10.16 -5.59 34.40
CA SER A 552 9.45 -4.43 34.96
C SER A 552 10.05 -3.11 34.45
N ILE A 553 9.19 -2.24 33.89
CA ILE A 553 9.55 -0.89 33.39
C ILE A 553 10.01 0.03 34.54
N ASN A 554 9.55 -0.24 35.76
CA ASN A 554 9.86 0.58 36.93
C ASN A 554 11.25 0.25 37.53
N GLU A 555 11.78 -0.95 37.26
CA GLU A 555 13.07 -1.42 37.79
C GLU A 555 14.27 -1.05 36.89
N GLN A 556 15.46 -1.49 37.28
CA GLN A 556 16.65 -1.49 36.41
C GLN A 556 16.69 -2.76 35.55
N LEU A 557 17.23 -2.65 34.33
CA LEU A 557 17.43 -3.77 33.43
C LEU A 557 18.55 -4.69 33.94
N LYS A 558 18.14 -5.82 34.52
CA LYS A 558 18.98 -6.95 34.94
C LYS A 558 18.25 -8.24 34.60
N LEU A 559 18.98 -9.31 34.30
CA LEU A 559 18.34 -10.61 34.03
C LEU A 559 17.70 -11.22 35.30
N GLU A 560 18.38 -11.07 36.44
CA GLU A 560 17.92 -11.49 37.79
C GLU A 560 16.57 -10.91 38.22
N SER A 561 16.14 -9.76 37.67
CA SER A 561 14.92 -9.08 38.09
C SER A 561 13.67 -9.49 37.29
N ALA A 562 13.84 -10.27 36.21
CA ALA A 562 12.77 -10.68 35.32
C ALA A 562 12.07 -11.97 35.80
N THR A 563 10.75 -12.02 35.65
CA THR A 563 10.01 -13.30 35.70
C THR A 563 10.23 -14.04 34.37
N SER A 564 10.59 -15.32 34.42
CA SER A 564 10.80 -16.14 33.22
C SER A 564 9.94 -17.39 33.21
N VAL A 565 9.54 -17.82 32.01
CA VAL A 565 8.82 -19.09 31.75
C VAL A 565 9.61 -19.85 30.67
N PRO A 566 9.98 -21.13 30.89
CA PRO A 566 10.67 -21.93 29.89
C PRO A 566 9.73 -22.27 28.73
N THR A 567 10.25 -22.22 27.50
CA THR A 567 9.48 -22.47 26.27
C THR A 567 10.35 -23.14 25.20
N ASN A 568 9.72 -23.71 24.17
CA ASN A 568 10.42 -24.03 22.93
C ASN A 568 10.90 -22.73 22.24
N ARG A 569 11.83 -22.84 21.29
CA ARG A 569 12.31 -21.67 20.52
C ARG A 569 11.19 -20.98 19.76
N ILE A 570 10.85 -19.75 20.18
CA ILE A 570 9.79 -18.95 19.56
C ILE A 570 10.31 -18.33 18.24
N LEU A 571 9.47 -18.37 17.21
CA LEU A 571 9.71 -17.85 15.86
C LEU A 571 8.85 -16.63 15.53
N LEU A 572 7.65 -16.53 16.11
CA LEU A 572 6.79 -15.34 16.05
C LEU A 572 6.09 -15.10 17.39
N MET A 573 5.86 -13.85 17.75
CA MET A 573 5.12 -13.44 18.95
C MET A 573 4.24 -12.21 18.67
N SER A 574 3.00 -12.22 19.18
CA SER A 574 2.04 -11.12 19.09
C SER A 574 1.19 -11.03 20.37
N SER A 575 0.84 -9.84 20.82
CA SER A 575 -0.09 -9.61 21.93
C SER A 575 -1.42 -9.02 21.45
N ARG A 576 -2.50 -9.26 22.20
CA ARG A 576 -3.82 -8.64 22.00
C ARG A 576 -4.56 -8.62 23.33
N GLN A 577 -4.87 -7.42 23.84
CA GLN A 577 -5.43 -7.25 25.19
C GLN A 577 -4.54 -7.98 26.22
N ASP A 578 -5.14 -8.73 27.15
CA ASP A 578 -4.44 -9.48 28.19
C ASP A 578 -3.96 -10.87 27.73
N HIS A 579 -3.85 -11.10 26.40
CA HIS A 579 -3.42 -12.37 25.82
C HIS A 579 -2.14 -12.22 25.00
N LEU A 580 -1.20 -13.17 25.18
CA LEU A 580 0.04 -13.30 24.41
C LEU A 580 -0.02 -14.57 23.57
N ILE A 581 0.34 -14.45 22.29
CA ILE A 581 0.37 -15.55 21.33
C ILE A 581 1.82 -15.77 20.92
N THR A 582 2.30 -17.00 21.02
CA THR A 582 3.61 -17.41 20.49
C THR A 582 3.45 -18.49 19.44
N PHE A 583 4.44 -18.62 18.56
CA PHE A 583 4.57 -19.74 17.64
C PHE A 583 6.01 -20.24 17.64
N ASP A 584 6.19 -21.54 17.80
CA ASP A 584 7.48 -22.17 18.06
C ASP A 584 8.06 -22.97 16.88
N ILE A 585 9.28 -23.45 17.07
CA ILE A 585 10.00 -24.32 16.12
C ILE A 585 9.35 -25.71 15.93
N ASN A 586 8.44 -26.12 16.82
CA ASN A 586 7.72 -27.40 16.75
C ASN A 586 6.38 -27.30 16.00
N SER A 587 6.14 -26.18 15.29
CA SER A 587 4.86 -25.87 14.61
C SER A 587 3.67 -25.69 15.55
N THR A 588 3.93 -25.26 16.79
CA THR A 588 2.91 -25.09 17.83
C THR A 588 2.63 -23.62 18.07
N VAL A 589 1.35 -23.24 18.08
CA VAL A 589 0.85 -21.94 18.53
C VAL A 589 0.40 -22.07 19.97
N VAL A 590 0.87 -21.20 20.87
CA VAL A 590 0.48 -21.20 22.29
C VAL A 590 -0.16 -19.87 22.65
N ILE A 591 -1.26 -19.90 23.40
CA ILE A 591 -1.98 -18.73 23.90
C ILE A 591 -1.81 -18.68 25.43
N TYR A 592 -1.24 -17.57 25.92
CA TYR A 592 -1.06 -17.30 27.35
C TYR A 592 -1.95 -16.14 27.81
N SER A 593 -2.55 -16.25 28.99
CA SER A 593 -3.13 -15.13 29.72
C SER A 593 -2.03 -14.37 30.46
N LEU A 594 -2.07 -13.04 30.40
CA LEU A 594 -1.16 -12.12 31.09
C LEU A 594 -1.87 -11.51 32.30
N LYS A 595 -1.39 -11.80 33.51
CA LYS A 595 -1.99 -11.30 34.76
C LYS A 595 -0.94 -10.61 35.61
N GLN A 596 -1.12 -9.31 35.87
CA GLN A 596 -0.26 -8.59 36.83
C GLN A 596 -0.61 -9.02 38.25
N LYS A 597 0.35 -9.62 38.97
CA LYS A 597 0.28 -9.84 40.41
C LYS A 597 1.09 -8.76 41.11
N TYR A 598 0.56 -8.22 42.21
CA TYR A 598 1.25 -7.24 43.03
C TYR A 598 1.58 -7.84 44.40
N ASP A 599 2.87 -8.05 44.67
CA ASP A 599 3.32 -8.54 45.96
C ASP A 599 3.35 -7.39 46.98
N MET A 600 2.40 -7.44 47.93
CA MET A 600 2.25 -6.47 49.01
C MET A 600 3.43 -6.47 50.00
N LEU A 601 4.19 -7.56 50.11
CA LEU A 601 5.35 -7.66 51.00
C LEU A 601 6.57 -6.99 50.37
N ASN A 602 6.92 -7.37 49.14
CA ASN A 602 8.09 -6.84 48.43
C ASN A 602 7.83 -5.51 47.69
N LYS A 603 6.58 -5.04 47.63
CA LYS A 603 6.13 -3.89 46.81
C LYS A 603 6.52 -4.01 45.34
N LYS A 604 6.59 -5.25 44.83
CA LYS A 604 6.99 -5.57 43.47
C LYS A 604 5.80 -6.10 42.68
N ALA A 605 5.61 -5.58 41.48
CA ALA A 605 4.74 -6.19 40.50
C ALA A 605 5.49 -7.33 39.80
N SER A 606 4.85 -8.49 39.67
CA SER A 606 5.28 -9.62 38.86
C SER A 606 4.25 -9.91 37.77
N LEU A 607 4.69 -10.48 36.66
CA LEU A 607 3.80 -10.94 35.60
C LEU A 607 3.61 -12.46 35.73
N GLU A 608 2.37 -12.88 35.91
CA GLU A 608 1.97 -14.27 35.77
C GLU A 608 1.54 -14.53 34.32
N MET A 609 2.02 -15.64 33.76
CA MET A 609 1.73 -16.08 32.40
C MET A 609 1.16 -17.49 32.45
N GLU A 610 -0.13 -17.63 32.20
CA GLU A 610 -0.90 -18.88 32.32
C GLU A 610 -1.23 -19.41 30.93
N CYS A 611 -0.81 -20.64 30.60
CA CYS A 611 -1.14 -21.25 29.31
C CYS A 611 -2.63 -21.60 29.25
N LEU A 612 -3.35 -21.06 28.28
CA LEU A 612 -4.78 -21.31 28.05
C LEU A 612 -5.04 -22.34 26.95
N ALA A 613 -4.20 -22.36 25.91
CA ALA A 613 -4.38 -23.25 24.76
C ALA A 613 -3.06 -23.55 24.04
N GLU A 614 -2.89 -24.81 23.62
CA GLU A 614 -1.84 -25.27 22.71
C GLU A 614 -2.49 -25.75 21.40
N ILE A 615 -2.03 -25.25 20.25
CA ILE A 615 -2.59 -25.56 18.93
C ILE A 615 -1.46 -25.92 17.97
N ARG A 616 -1.37 -27.20 17.56
CA ARG A 616 -0.38 -27.66 16.58
C ARG A 616 -0.90 -27.47 15.16
N ILE A 617 -0.13 -26.81 14.31
CA ILE A 617 -0.50 -26.46 12.93
C ILE A 617 0.38 -27.14 11.87
N THR A 618 1.11 -28.20 12.23
CA THR A 618 2.06 -28.91 11.35
C THR A 618 1.45 -29.33 10.01
N GLU A 619 0.19 -29.80 10.02
CA GLU A 619 -0.54 -30.22 8.81
C GLU A 619 -0.88 -29.06 7.86
N LEU A 620 -0.73 -27.81 8.30
CA LEU A 620 -1.01 -26.59 7.52
C LEU A 620 0.27 -25.94 6.97
N LEU A 621 1.45 -26.49 7.25
CA LEU A 621 2.74 -25.86 6.98
C LEU A 621 3.68 -26.71 6.13
N PHE A 622 4.07 -26.20 4.96
CA PHE A 622 5.20 -26.74 4.19
C PHE A 622 6.55 -26.49 4.87
N HIS A 623 6.69 -25.34 5.55
CA HIS A 623 7.90 -24.95 6.27
C HIS A 623 7.61 -23.82 7.26
N LEU A 624 8.28 -23.80 8.41
CA LEU A 624 8.08 -22.83 9.50
C LEU A 624 8.21 -21.36 9.01
N SER A 625 9.15 -21.09 8.12
CA SER A 625 9.39 -19.74 7.59
C SER A 625 8.24 -19.19 6.72
N CYS A 626 7.32 -20.03 6.28
CA CYS A 626 6.16 -19.63 5.48
C CYS A 626 5.06 -18.97 6.33
N VAL A 627 5.13 -19.03 7.67
CA VAL A 627 4.21 -18.29 8.54
C VAL A 627 4.53 -16.79 8.47
N VAL A 628 3.55 -16.01 8.03
CA VAL A 628 3.67 -14.56 7.82
C VAL A 628 3.26 -13.79 9.07
N SER A 629 2.11 -14.13 9.64
CA SER A 629 1.53 -13.46 10.82
C SER A 629 0.51 -14.36 11.50
N ILE A 630 0.38 -14.21 12.83
CA ILE A 630 -0.63 -14.87 13.65
C ILE A 630 -1.32 -13.78 14.49
N GLN A 631 -2.66 -13.76 14.51
CA GLN A 631 -3.45 -12.79 15.25
C GLN A 631 -4.65 -13.47 15.92
N LEU A 632 -4.83 -13.26 17.21
CA LEU A 632 -6.02 -13.70 17.95
C LEU A 632 -7.05 -12.57 17.99
N THR A 633 -8.31 -12.91 17.74
CA THR A 633 -9.36 -11.95 17.37
C THR A 633 -10.75 -12.39 17.83
N GLN A 634 -11.69 -11.45 17.85
CA GLN A 634 -13.11 -11.72 18.08
C GLN A 634 -13.93 -11.31 16.83
N LEU A 635 -14.41 -12.28 16.06
CA LEU A 635 -15.09 -12.05 14.78
C LEU A 635 -16.58 -12.42 14.79
N ASN A 636 -17.06 -13.20 15.75
CA ASN A 636 -18.49 -13.50 15.88
C ASN A 636 -19.23 -12.42 16.67
N TYR A 637 -20.55 -12.46 16.57
CA TYR A 637 -21.50 -11.57 17.25
C TYR A 637 -22.43 -12.32 18.22
N TYR A 638 -22.36 -13.66 18.27
CA TYR A 638 -23.20 -14.49 19.12
C TYR A 638 -22.49 -14.76 20.46
N PRO A 639 -23.20 -14.75 21.60
CA PRO A 639 -22.59 -15.00 22.91
C PRO A 639 -22.25 -16.49 23.14
N ASP A 640 -22.97 -17.42 22.50
CA ASP A 640 -22.86 -18.87 22.74
C ASP A 640 -21.78 -19.57 21.88
N VAL A 641 -20.78 -18.82 21.42
CA VAL A 641 -19.69 -19.35 20.60
C VAL A 641 -18.60 -19.96 21.49
N ALA A 642 -17.93 -21.02 21.03
CA ALA A 642 -16.74 -21.50 21.70
C ALA A 642 -15.60 -20.48 21.52
N GLU A 643 -15.05 -19.99 22.63
CA GLU A 643 -13.90 -19.09 22.65
C GLU A 643 -12.61 -19.89 22.95
N PHE A 644 -11.47 -19.43 22.41
CA PHE A 644 -10.14 -19.96 22.78
C PHE A 644 -9.71 -19.48 24.16
N CYS A 645 -10.07 -18.24 24.49
CA CYS A 645 -9.91 -17.60 25.78
C CYS A 645 -10.94 -16.48 25.91
N PRO A 646 -11.25 -15.98 27.12
CA PRO A 646 -12.33 -15.02 27.32
C PRO A 646 -12.24 -13.81 26.39
N GLY A 647 -13.29 -13.61 25.59
CA GLY A 647 -13.44 -12.54 24.60
C GLY A 647 -12.83 -12.83 23.22
N MET A 648 -12.28 -14.02 22.94
CA MET A 648 -11.57 -14.32 21.68
C MET A 648 -11.98 -15.67 21.07
N ASP A 649 -12.53 -15.64 19.85
CA ASP A 649 -13.16 -16.79 19.17
C ASP A 649 -12.44 -17.25 17.88
N SER A 650 -11.48 -16.45 17.41
CA SER A 650 -10.94 -16.55 16.05
C SER A 650 -9.44 -16.34 16.03
N LEU A 651 -8.71 -17.38 15.64
CA LEU A 651 -7.28 -17.34 15.40
C LEU A 651 -7.04 -17.22 13.89
N LEU A 652 -6.48 -16.09 13.47
CA LEU A 652 -6.09 -15.81 12.09
C LEU A 652 -4.63 -16.18 11.88
N LEU A 653 -4.39 -17.03 10.89
CA LEU A 653 -3.08 -17.57 10.53
C LEU A 653 -2.81 -17.27 9.06
N ASN A 654 -1.76 -16.51 8.76
CA ASN A 654 -1.33 -16.27 7.37
C ASN A 654 -0.14 -17.18 7.02
N VAL A 655 -0.34 -18.13 6.11
CA VAL A 655 0.69 -19.04 5.59
C VAL A 655 0.91 -18.78 4.11
N SER A 656 2.12 -18.38 3.72
CA SER A 656 2.50 -18.03 2.33
C SER A 656 1.62 -16.98 1.63
N GLY A 657 0.81 -16.21 2.35
CA GLY A 657 -0.19 -15.28 1.78
C GLY A 657 -1.62 -15.83 1.74
N HIS A 658 -1.85 -17.06 2.20
CA HIS A 658 -3.19 -17.61 2.43
C HIS A 658 -3.62 -17.31 3.86
N LEU A 659 -4.68 -16.53 4.01
CA LEU A 659 -5.27 -16.17 5.30
C LEU A 659 -6.28 -17.23 5.72
N LEU A 660 -5.88 -18.08 6.66
CA LEU A 660 -6.68 -19.13 7.27
C LEU A 660 -7.33 -18.63 8.57
N LEU A 661 -8.58 -19.03 8.78
CA LEU A 661 -9.31 -18.88 10.03
C LEU A 661 -9.43 -20.23 10.74
N LEU A 662 -9.01 -20.26 11.99
CA LEU A 662 -9.20 -21.33 12.96
C LEU A 662 -10.15 -20.84 14.07
N SER A 663 -11.11 -21.69 14.45
CA SER A 663 -12.03 -21.46 15.56
C SER A 663 -12.26 -22.79 16.29
N PRO A 664 -12.46 -22.78 17.62
CA PRO A 664 -12.65 -24.01 18.39
C PRO A 664 -14.07 -24.55 18.19
N LEU A 665 -14.22 -25.85 18.40
CA LEU A 665 -15.50 -26.55 18.46
C LEU A 665 -15.98 -26.63 19.91
N HIS A 666 -17.27 -26.38 20.13
CA HIS A 666 -17.86 -26.47 21.45
C HIS A 666 -18.01 -27.93 21.91
N ASN A 667 -16.99 -28.46 22.61
CA ASN A 667 -17.05 -29.75 23.28
C ASN A 667 -18.06 -29.70 24.43
N LYS A 668 -19.34 -30.02 24.16
CA LYS A 668 -20.27 -30.38 25.24
C LYS A 668 -19.72 -31.66 25.90
N PRO A 669 -19.52 -31.70 27.23
CA PRO A 669 -19.17 -32.94 27.91
C PRO A 669 -20.27 -33.96 27.64
N ALA A 670 -19.89 -35.17 27.21
CA ALA A 670 -20.86 -36.21 26.88
C ALA A 670 -21.63 -36.61 28.14
N ASN A 671 -22.96 -36.44 28.14
CA ASN A 671 -23.82 -36.81 29.26
C ASN A 671 -23.70 -38.31 29.54
N THR A 672 -22.88 -38.66 30.53
CA THR A 672 -22.72 -40.04 31.02
C THR A 672 -23.95 -40.43 31.83
N ASN A 673 -24.93 -41.03 31.13
CA ASN A 673 -26.11 -41.62 31.76
C ASN A 673 -25.73 -42.80 32.66
N GLY A 674 -25.35 -42.50 33.90
CA GLY A 674 -25.48 -43.35 35.07
C GLY A 674 -24.71 -44.66 35.08
N THR A 675 -23.44 -44.63 35.49
CA THR A 675 -22.93 -45.64 36.44
C THR A 675 -21.71 -45.12 37.20
N LYS A 676 -21.70 -45.29 38.53
CA LYS A 676 -20.55 -44.94 39.37
C LYS A 676 -19.58 -46.12 39.38
N ALA A 677 -18.38 -45.93 38.84
CA ALA A 677 -17.23 -46.81 39.02
C ALA A 677 -16.02 -45.98 39.45
N SER A 678 -15.14 -46.54 40.28
CA SER A 678 -14.15 -45.81 41.06
C SER A 678 -12.75 -45.78 40.43
N GLY A 679 -12.04 -44.66 40.60
CA GLY A 679 -10.58 -44.67 40.75
C GLY A 679 -9.75 -44.58 39.47
N LYS A 680 -9.77 -43.41 38.83
CA LYS A 680 -8.62 -42.85 38.10
C LYS A 680 -8.47 -41.37 38.44
N GLU A 681 -7.26 -40.86 38.27
CA GLU A 681 -6.92 -39.46 38.47
C GLU A 681 -7.49 -38.58 37.33
N PRO A 682 -7.76 -37.28 37.57
CA PRO A 682 -8.29 -36.40 36.55
C PRO A 682 -7.19 -35.94 35.58
N ASP A 683 -6.90 -36.77 34.57
CA ASP A 683 -6.16 -36.39 33.35
C ASP A 683 -7.02 -35.45 32.45
N ASP A 684 -7.64 -34.42 33.05
CA ASP A 684 -8.55 -33.48 32.40
C ASP A 684 -7.79 -32.40 31.61
N ILE A 685 -6.89 -32.84 30.72
CA ILE A 685 -6.46 -32.01 29.58
C ILE A 685 -7.68 -31.86 28.67
N THR A 686 -8.36 -30.72 28.78
CA THR A 686 -9.60 -30.40 28.06
C THR A 686 -9.33 -30.12 26.58
N ASN A 687 -8.98 -31.17 25.85
CA ASN A 687 -8.69 -31.19 24.41
C ASN A 687 -9.90 -30.70 23.59
N PHE A 688 -10.01 -29.38 23.41
CA PHE A 688 -10.96 -28.78 22.49
C PHE A 688 -10.62 -29.21 21.06
N GLN A 689 -11.64 -29.55 20.27
CA GLN A 689 -11.44 -29.82 18.85
C GLN A 689 -11.42 -28.51 18.08
N LEU A 690 -10.75 -28.49 16.92
CA LEU A 690 -10.81 -27.35 16.00
C LEU A 690 -11.81 -27.63 14.88
N HIS A 691 -12.47 -26.58 14.40
CA HIS A 691 -13.10 -26.63 13.09
C HIS A 691 -12.03 -26.69 11.98
N PRO A 692 -12.30 -27.35 10.83
CA PRO A 692 -11.35 -27.42 9.72
C PRO A 692 -11.01 -26.00 9.20
N PRO A 693 -9.74 -25.71 8.85
CA PRO A 693 -9.29 -24.38 8.48
C PRO A 693 -10.12 -23.79 7.33
N THR A 694 -10.44 -22.50 7.41
CA THR A 694 -11.19 -21.80 6.35
C THR A 694 -10.32 -20.73 5.72
N LEU A 695 -10.09 -20.82 4.41
CA LEU A 695 -9.44 -19.77 3.63
C LEU A 695 -10.38 -18.56 3.50
N ILE A 696 -9.99 -17.40 4.04
CA ILE A 696 -10.70 -16.13 3.87
C ILE A 696 -10.26 -15.44 2.58
N ALA A 697 -8.96 -15.39 2.32
CA ALA A 697 -8.36 -14.68 1.20
C ALA A 697 -6.96 -15.23 0.88
N SER A 698 -6.53 -15.07 -0.37
CA SER A 698 -5.18 -15.37 -0.86
C SER A 698 -4.43 -14.08 -1.22
N SER A 699 -3.11 -14.18 -1.44
CA SER A 699 -2.21 -13.05 -1.72
C SER A 699 -2.11 -12.00 -0.61
N VAL A 700 -2.37 -12.39 0.64
CA VAL A 700 -2.47 -11.49 1.80
C VAL A 700 -1.11 -11.15 2.40
N GLU A 701 -0.79 -9.86 2.46
CA GLU A 701 0.47 -9.32 3.00
C GLU A 701 0.34 -8.88 4.45
N ARG A 702 -0.81 -8.29 4.79
CA ARG A 702 -1.10 -7.76 6.13
C ARG A 702 -2.59 -7.81 6.39
N VAL A 703 -2.91 -8.07 7.66
CA VAL A 703 -4.26 -8.07 8.22
C VAL A 703 -4.28 -7.18 9.46
N TRP A 704 -5.37 -6.45 9.67
CA TRP A 704 -5.69 -5.78 10.92
C TRP A 704 -7.21 -5.75 11.14
N ILE A 705 -7.63 -5.58 12.39
CA ILE A 705 -9.03 -5.34 12.75
C ILE A 705 -9.17 -3.88 13.17
N HIS A 706 -10.21 -3.24 12.68
CA HIS A 706 -10.57 -1.88 13.09
C HIS A 706 -11.20 -1.95 14.49
N SER A 707 -10.43 -1.59 15.52
CA SER A 707 -10.75 -1.78 16.94
C SER A 707 -10.93 -0.44 17.66
N THR A 708 -11.76 0.43 17.11
CA THR A 708 -11.97 1.81 17.59
C THR A 708 -12.75 1.88 18.90
N ASN A 709 -12.45 2.89 19.72
CA ASN A 709 -13.20 3.21 20.93
C ASN A 709 -14.60 3.77 20.58
N ARG A 710 -14.73 4.42 19.41
CA ARG A 710 -16.05 4.74 18.83
C ARG A 710 -16.74 3.48 18.32
N GLN A 711 -18.02 3.34 18.63
CA GLN A 711 -18.86 2.23 18.17
C GLN A 711 -19.44 2.56 16.80
N ILE A 712 -18.68 2.26 15.73
CA ILE A 712 -19.18 2.33 14.35
C ILE A 712 -19.78 0.94 14.02
N PRO A 713 -21.09 0.85 13.73
CA PRO A 713 -21.74 -0.43 13.48
C PRO A 713 -21.09 -1.10 12.27
N HIS A 714 -20.98 -2.44 12.33
CA HIS A 714 -20.26 -3.29 11.37
C HIS A 714 -18.72 -3.11 11.33
N LEU A 715 -18.22 -1.87 11.37
CA LEU A 715 -16.81 -1.57 11.17
C LEU A 715 -15.93 -2.05 12.33
N ASN A 716 -16.40 -2.00 13.59
CA ASN A 716 -15.66 -2.46 14.78
C ASN A 716 -15.33 -3.98 14.82
N LYS A 717 -15.89 -4.80 13.93
CA LYS A 717 -15.48 -6.20 13.69
C LYS A 717 -15.22 -6.48 12.20
N ALA A 718 -14.92 -5.45 11.43
CA ALA A 718 -14.49 -5.57 10.05
C ALA A 718 -13.02 -5.99 9.99
N LEU A 719 -12.74 -7.03 9.20
CA LEU A 719 -11.38 -7.50 8.97
C LEU A 719 -10.81 -6.82 7.72
N TRP A 720 -9.74 -6.06 7.88
CA TRP A 720 -9.06 -5.40 6.78
C TRP A 720 -7.94 -6.27 6.24
N ILE A 721 -7.94 -6.46 4.92
CA ILE A 721 -7.05 -7.38 4.22
C ILE A 721 -6.31 -6.59 3.13
N ASN A 722 -4.99 -6.51 3.27
CA ASN A 722 -4.12 -5.91 2.29
C ASN A 722 -3.43 -7.01 1.47
N ALA A 723 -3.68 -7.03 0.16
CA ALA A 723 -3.29 -8.09 -0.75
C ALA A 723 -2.59 -7.54 -2.01
N GLY A 724 -1.40 -6.96 -1.84
CA GLY A 724 -0.52 -6.55 -2.95
C GLY A 724 -1.09 -5.42 -3.80
N CYS A 725 -1.59 -5.72 -4.99
CA CYS A 725 -2.31 -4.73 -5.80
C CYS A 725 -3.72 -4.39 -5.26
N LYS A 726 -4.33 -5.24 -4.39
CA LYS A 726 -5.73 -5.12 -3.96
C LYS A 726 -5.89 -4.82 -2.46
N ARG A 727 -6.91 -4.05 -2.08
CA ARG A 727 -7.37 -3.85 -0.68
C ARG A 727 -8.79 -4.39 -0.56
N MET A 728 -9.12 -5.02 0.56
CA MET A 728 -10.46 -5.56 0.82
C MET A 728 -10.86 -5.39 2.28
N ILE A 729 -12.16 -5.19 2.52
CA ILE A 729 -12.80 -5.33 3.84
C ILE A 729 -13.68 -6.58 3.83
N TRP A 730 -13.54 -7.43 4.84
CA TRP A 730 -14.51 -8.49 5.15
C TRP A 730 -15.48 -8.00 6.24
N LEU A 731 -16.60 -7.42 5.80
CA LEU A 731 -17.58 -6.69 6.61
C LEU A 731 -18.72 -7.60 7.10
N PRO A 732 -19.10 -7.58 8.39
CA PRO A 732 -20.24 -8.35 8.90
C PRO A 732 -21.58 -7.68 8.59
N LEU A 733 -22.57 -8.46 8.14
CA LEU A 733 -23.92 -8.01 7.76
C LEU A 733 -25.01 -8.32 8.81
N SER A 734 -24.64 -8.75 10.02
CA SER A 734 -25.59 -9.02 11.10
C SER A 734 -25.51 -7.92 12.16
N GLN A 735 -26.64 -7.29 12.47
CA GLN A 735 -26.73 -6.21 13.47
C GLN A 735 -27.49 -6.62 14.74
N GLN A 736 -28.32 -7.67 14.66
CA GLN A 736 -29.14 -8.17 15.78
C GLN A 736 -28.66 -9.55 16.26
N PRO A 737 -28.56 -9.78 17.58
CA PRO A 737 -28.58 -11.11 18.14
C PRO A 737 -30.01 -11.67 17.99
N PHE A 738 -30.20 -12.63 17.09
CA PHE A 738 -31.45 -13.36 17.01
C PHE A 738 -31.68 -14.14 18.32
N LEU A 739 -32.90 -14.11 18.85
CA LEU A 739 -33.30 -15.03 19.90
C LEU A 739 -33.13 -16.47 19.37
N PRO A 740 -32.45 -17.37 20.09
CA PRO A 740 -32.20 -18.71 19.60
C PRO A 740 -33.52 -19.46 19.45
N THR A 741 -33.76 -19.98 18.24
CA THR A 741 -34.77 -21.00 17.98
C THR A 741 -34.03 -22.33 17.95
N ASP A 742 -34.45 -23.31 18.77
CA ASP A 742 -33.60 -24.41 19.28
C ASP A 742 -32.93 -25.37 18.26
N GLU A 743 -33.15 -25.22 16.95
CA GLU A 743 -32.69 -26.18 15.94
C GLU A 743 -31.85 -25.56 14.80
N THR A 744 -30.55 -25.34 15.04
CA THR A 744 -29.52 -25.48 13.99
C THR A 744 -28.15 -25.84 14.59
N LYS A 745 -27.54 -26.95 14.13
CA LYS A 745 -26.23 -27.45 14.62
C LYS A 745 -25.01 -26.88 13.86
N ASP A 746 -25.16 -25.77 13.13
CA ASP A 746 -24.15 -25.32 12.14
C ASP A 746 -23.89 -23.81 12.18
N ASN A 747 -23.65 -23.27 13.38
CA ASN A 747 -23.32 -21.85 13.60
C ASN A 747 -22.06 -21.37 12.84
N ARG A 748 -21.22 -22.31 12.37
CA ARG A 748 -20.02 -21.98 11.59
C ARG A 748 -20.35 -21.52 10.17
N ARG A 749 -21.23 -22.25 9.46
CA ARG A 749 -21.66 -21.85 8.12
C ARG A 749 -22.43 -20.53 8.14
N THR A 750 -23.14 -20.21 9.23
CA THR A 750 -23.98 -19.00 9.32
C THR A 750 -23.21 -17.71 9.58
N PHE A 751 -22.07 -17.70 10.30
CA PHE A 751 -21.32 -16.44 10.50
C PHE A 751 -20.49 -16.04 9.27
N ILE A 752 -19.86 -17.01 8.60
CA ILE A 752 -19.02 -16.78 7.41
C ILE A 752 -19.87 -16.26 6.25
N SER A 753 -21.05 -16.86 6.02
CA SER A 753 -22.01 -16.41 4.99
C SER A 753 -22.71 -15.09 5.31
N ARG A 754 -22.68 -14.64 6.58
CA ARG A 754 -23.13 -13.30 7.01
C ARG A 754 -22.02 -12.25 6.98
N ARG A 755 -20.89 -12.49 6.31
CA ARG A 755 -19.83 -11.51 6.04
C ARG A 755 -19.61 -11.36 4.54
N ILE A 756 -19.48 -10.13 4.06
CA ILE A 756 -19.24 -9.80 2.65
C ILE A 756 -17.82 -9.27 2.44
N MET A 757 -17.17 -9.69 1.36
CA MET A 757 -15.88 -9.16 0.93
C MET A 757 -16.11 -7.98 -0.03
N LEU A 758 -15.62 -6.80 0.32
CA LEU A 758 -15.76 -5.57 -0.45
C LEU A 758 -14.37 -5.08 -0.87
N PRO A 759 -14.06 -4.96 -2.18
CA PRO A 759 -12.82 -4.35 -2.62
C PRO A 759 -12.86 -2.83 -2.37
N ILE A 760 -11.71 -2.23 -2.06
CA ILE A 760 -11.56 -0.77 -1.96
C ILE A 760 -10.32 -0.32 -2.73
N GLU A 761 -10.50 0.63 -3.62
CA GLU A 761 -9.44 1.24 -4.42
C GLU A 761 -8.83 2.43 -3.67
N LEU A 762 -7.72 2.20 -2.96
CA LEU A 762 -6.95 3.26 -2.30
C LEU A 762 -5.76 3.67 -3.18
N SER A 763 -5.51 4.97 -3.27
CA SER A 763 -4.33 5.53 -3.94
C SER A 763 -3.04 5.24 -3.17
N LEU A 764 -3.13 5.14 -1.83
CA LEU A 764 -2.01 4.81 -0.95
C LEU A 764 -1.96 3.33 -0.55
N TYR A 765 -0.79 2.87 -0.12
CA TYR A 765 -0.65 1.59 0.58
C TYR A 765 -0.94 1.79 2.08
N PRO A 766 -2.07 1.29 2.62
CA PRO A 766 -2.44 1.50 4.01
C PRO A 766 -1.48 0.78 4.97
N LEU A 767 -0.99 1.56 5.94
CA LEU A 767 -0.12 1.10 7.02
C LEU A 767 -0.88 0.93 8.33
N ALA A 768 -1.78 1.88 8.63
CA ALA A 768 -2.69 1.88 9.76
C ALA A 768 -4.08 2.41 9.33
N ILE A 769 -5.11 2.19 10.16
CA ILE A 769 -6.41 2.85 10.00
C ILE A 769 -6.77 3.53 11.33
N ASP A 770 -7.14 4.80 11.21
CA ASP A 770 -7.41 5.75 12.29
C ASP A 770 -8.88 5.70 12.76
N GLU A 771 -9.15 6.17 13.99
CA GLU A 771 -10.49 6.12 14.60
C GLU A 771 -11.56 6.89 13.82
N ASP A 772 -11.14 7.98 13.17
CA ASP A 772 -11.97 8.85 12.35
C ASP A 772 -12.21 8.27 10.93
N CYS A 773 -11.90 6.99 10.68
CA CYS A 773 -12.02 6.30 9.38
C CYS A 773 -11.17 6.91 8.25
N LEU A 774 -9.88 7.18 8.52
CA LEU A 774 -8.88 7.40 7.47
C LEU A 774 -7.94 6.21 7.32
N ALA A 775 -7.54 5.92 6.09
CA ALA A 775 -6.41 5.05 5.80
C ALA A 775 -5.12 5.87 5.87
N CYS A 776 -4.22 5.54 6.79
CA CYS A 776 -2.92 6.20 6.93
C CYS A 776 -1.84 5.40 6.19
N GLY A 777 -1.12 6.06 5.29
CA GLY A 777 0.03 5.55 4.55
C GLY A 777 1.32 6.31 4.86
N ALA A 778 2.37 6.02 4.11
CA ALA A 778 3.59 6.81 4.05
C ALA A 778 4.10 6.84 2.62
N GLU A 779 4.69 7.96 2.20
CA GLU A 779 5.32 8.14 0.89
C GLU A 779 6.71 8.77 1.07
N CYS A 780 7.58 8.61 0.08
CA CYS A 780 8.94 9.15 0.09
C CYS A 780 9.09 10.18 -1.04
N PHE A 781 9.53 11.38 -0.69
CA PHE A 781 9.83 12.44 -1.64
C PHE A 781 11.34 12.67 -1.68
N ALA A 782 11.91 12.77 -2.87
CA ALA A 782 13.35 12.92 -3.09
C ALA A 782 13.68 14.36 -3.51
N ASN A 783 14.33 15.11 -2.62
CA ASN A 783 14.83 16.45 -2.92
C ASN A 783 16.29 16.36 -3.36
N THR A 784 16.69 17.19 -4.34
CA THR A 784 18.11 17.31 -4.72
C THR A 784 18.77 18.41 -3.92
N LEU A 785 19.92 18.12 -3.31
CA LEU A 785 20.85 19.17 -2.88
C LEU A 785 21.88 19.41 -3.98
N GLU A 786 21.85 20.61 -4.56
CA GLU A 786 22.91 21.10 -5.44
C GLU A 786 24.14 21.47 -4.59
N SER A 787 25.24 20.76 -4.79
CA SER A 787 26.53 21.08 -4.17
C SER A 787 27.22 22.22 -4.92
N GLN A 788 27.75 23.21 -4.20
CA GLN A 788 28.42 24.40 -4.78
C GLN A 788 29.82 24.11 -5.37
N GLU A 789 30.18 22.83 -5.56
CA GLU A 789 31.44 22.36 -6.14
C GLU A 789 31.15 21.15 -7.05
N ASN A 790 32.16 20.69 -7.82
CA ASN A 790 32.09 19.60 -8.83
C ASN A 790 31.77 18.19 -8.28
N ILE A 791 31.15 18.09 -7.10
CA ILE A 791 30.63 16.87 -6.51
C ILE A 791 29.31 16.51 -7.23
N ALA A 792 28.99 15.22 -7.33
CA ALA A 792 27.71 14.80 -7.88
C ALA A 792 26.55 15.23 -6.94
N PRO A 793 25.47 15.86 -7.45
CA PRO A 793 24.32 16.25 -6.64
C PRO A 793 23.73 15.06 -5.89
N ILE A 794 23.33 15.30 -4.63
CA ILE A 794 22.92 14.26 -3.68
C ILE A 794 21.40 14.23 -3.58
N ALA A 795 20.81 13.06 -3.79
CA ALA A 795 19.42 12.80 -3.48
C ALA A 795 19.23 12.69 -1.96
N VAL A 796 18.28 13.45 -1.42
CA VAL A 796 17.89 13.46 -0.01
C VAL A 796 16.43 13.05 0.09
N HIS A 797 16.20 11.89 0.66
CA HIS A 797 14.89 11.28 0.81
C HIS A 797 14.21 11.74 2.10
N SER A 798 13.05 12.37 1.97
CA SER A 798 12.17 12.76 3.08
C SER A 798 10.92 11.89 3.13
N LEU A 799 10.66 11.33 4.29
CA LEU A 799 9.47 10.52 4.58
C LEU A 799 8.28 11.44 4.93
N ASN A 800 7.15 11.29 4.24
CA ASN A 800 5.90 12.01 4.53
C ASN A 800 4.78 11.04 4.92
N ARG A 801 3.86 11.45 5.80
CA ARG A 801 2.64 10.69 6.10
C ARG A 801 1.53 11.14 5.16
N THR A 802 0.92 10.19 4.46
CA THR A 802 -0.29 10.39 3.65
C THR A 802 -1.51 9.83 4.37
N SER A 803 -2.67 10.42 4.13
CA SER A 803 -3.95 9.96 4.70
C SER A 803 -5.06 10.10 3.66
N GLU A 804 -5.83 9.03 3.44
CA GLU A 804 -6.92 8.99 2.45
C GLU A 804 -8.27 8.69 3.14
N VAL A 805 -9.30 9.45 2.79
CA VAL A 805 -10.69 9.15 3.17
C VAL A 805 -11.14 7.95 2.35
N PHE A 806 -11.43 6.81 2.97
CA PHE A 806 -11.93 5.64 2.23
C PHE A 806 -13.47 5.50 2.26
N LEU A 807 -14.16 6.26 3.11
CA LEU A 807 -15.55 5.95 3.46
C LEU A 807 -16.49 6.07 2.26
N HIS A 808 -16.33 7.07 1.39
CA HIS A 808 -17.13 7.21 0.16
C HIS A 808 -17.01 5.96 -0.73
N LYS A 809 -15.80 5.38 -0.87
CA LYS A 809 -15.57 4.16 -1.65
C LYS A 809 -16.25 2.93 -1.03
N LEU A 810 -16.26 2.83 0.30
CA LEU A 810 -17.03 1.79 1.01
C LEU A 810 -18.55 1.94 0.79
N LEU A 811 -19.07 3.17 0.83
CA LEU A 811 -20.49 3.44 0.58
C LEU A 811 -20.88 3.12 -0.86
N LYS A 812 -20.08 3.55 -1.84
CA LYS A 812 -20.22 3.18 -3.27
C LYS A 812 -20.30 1.67 -3.45
N GLN A 813 -19.45 0.90 -2.77
CA GLN A 813 -19.43 -0.57 -2.82
C GLN A 813 -20.59 -1.26 -2.06
N LEU A 814 -21.20 -0.60 -1.08
CA LEU A 814 -22.43 -1.09 -0.41
C LEU A 814 -23.69 -0.78 -1.24
N LEU A 815 -23.80 0.44 -1.77
CA LEU A 815 -24.93 0.87 -2.60
C LEU A 815 -24.98 0.11 -3.92
N LYS A 816 -23.84 -0.12 -4.60
CA LYS A 816 -23.70 -0.98 -5.80
C LYS A 816 -24.05 -2.46 -5.54
N ARG A 817 -24.39 -2.84 -4.30
CA ARG A 817 -24.87 -4.18 -3.90
C ARG A 817 -26.24 -4.15 -3.20
N ASN A 818 -26.98 -3.05 -3.29
CA ASN A 818 -28.28 -2.83 -2.64
C ASN A 818 -28.26 -2.94 -1.10
N LEU A 819 -27.11 -2.68 -0.46
CA LEU A 819 -26.93 -2.73 1.01
C LEU A 819 -27.13 -1.35 1.69
N GLY A 820 -28.13 -0.59 1.22
CA GLY A 820 -28.36 0.81 1.63
C GLY A 820 -28.59 1.02 3.14
N SER A 821 -29.30 0.10 3.81
CA SER A 821 -29.51 0.15 5.27
C SER A 821 -28.20 0.05 6.07
N TYR A 822 -27.24 -0.74 5.59
CA TYR A 822 -25.91 -0.87 6.19
C TYR A 822 -25.07 0.38 5.93
N ALA A 823 -25.15 0.96 4.73
CA ALA A 823 -24.54 2.25 4.41
C ALA A 823 -25.08 3.36 5.34
N LEU A 824 -26.40 3.48 5.50
CA LEU A 824 -27.05 4.45 6.39
C LEU A 824 -26.60 4.31 7.84
N ALA A 825 -26.53 3.07 8.37
CA ALA A 825 -26.09 2.82 9.75
C ALA A 825 -24.64 3.26 10.00
N ILE A 826 -23.73 3.02 9.03
CA ILE A 826 -22.33 3.46 9.11
C ILE A 826 -22.26 4.99 9.01
N VAL A 827 -22.94 5.60 8.03
CA VAL A 827 -22.93 7.06 7.80
C VAL A 827 -23.51 7.82 8.99
N SER A 828 -24.59 7.33 9.59
CA SER A 828 -25.18 7.92 10.80
C SER A 828 -24.20 7.96 11.98
N ALA A 829 -23.39 6.90 12.17
CA ALA A 829 -22.34 6.86 13.18
C ALA A 829 -21.11 7.73 12.83
N CYS A 830 -20.86 7.95 11.54
CA CYS A 830 -19.79 8.82 11.03
C CYS A 830 -20.19 10.31 10.93
N ARG A 831 -21.45 10.69 11.20
CA ARG A 831 -21.92 12.08 11.15
C ARG A 831 -21.15 13.11 12.00
N PRO A 832 -20.59 12.81 13.20
CA PRO A 832 -19.81 13.79 13.96
C PRO A 832 -18.37 14.02 13.41
N LEU A 833 -18.00 13.44 12.27
CA LEU A 833 -16.71 13.72 11.63
C LEU A 833 -16.69 15.12 10.98
N PRO A 834 -15.64 15.94 11.17
CA PRO A 834 -15.61 17.33 10.70
C PRO A 834 -15.52 17.48 9.17
N TYR A 835 -15.40 16.39 8.42
CA TYR A 835 -15.39 16.33 6.96
C TYR A 835 -16.56 15.54 6.39
N PHE A 836 -17.61 15.27 7.19
CA PHE A 836 -18.77 14.46 6.80
C PHE A 836 -19.40 14.88 5.46
N SER A 837 -19.67 16.18 5.27
CA SER A 837 -20.21 16.72 4.01
C SER A 837 -19.30 16.47 2.81
N HIS A 838 -17.98 16.50 3.00
CA HIS A 838 -17.01 16.16 1.96
C HIS A 838 -16.97 14.65 1.63
N ILE A 839 -17.36 13.76 2.56
CA ILE A 839 -17.54 12.32 2.24
C ILE A 839 -18.71 12.13 1.27
N LEU A 840 -19.82 12.85 1.47
CA LEU A 840 -20.99 12.81 0.58
C LEU A 840 -20.67 13.47 -0.78
N GLU A 841 -19.89 14.55 -0.76
CA GLU A 841 -19.40 15.22 -1.98
C GLU A 841 -18.53 14.29 -2.84
N LEU A 842 -17.54 13.63 -2.22
CA LEU A 842 -16.68 12.65 -2.91
C LEU A 842 -17.48 11.44 -3.42
N LEU A 843 -18.46 10.94 -2.65
CA LEU A 843 -19.33 9.85 -3.09
C LEU A 843 -20.15 10.21 -4.34
N LEU A 844 -20.63 11.44 -4.43
CA LEU A 844 -21.38 11.94 -5.58
C LEU A 844 -20.46 12.16 -6.80
N HIS A 845 -19.28 12.75 -6.59
CA HIS A 845 -18.27 13.01 -7.61
C HIS A 845 -17.72 11.70 -8.23
N ASP A 846 -17.27 10.76 -7.37
CA ASP A 846 -16.72 9.45 -7.77
C ASP A 846 -17.67 8.60 -8.63
N VAL A 847 -18.99 8.86 -8.60
CA VAL A 847 -19.99 8.13 -9.38
C VAL A 847 -20.50 8.94 -10.56
N LEU A 848 -20.64 10.26 -10.44
CA LEU A 848 -20.92 11.11 -11.59
C LEU A 848 -19.80 10.98 -12.65
N ASP A 849 -18.54 10.91 -12.23
CA ASP A 849 -17.41 10.72 -13.15
C ASP A 849 -17.41 9.31 -13.78
N GLU A 850 -17.67 8.24 -13.01
CA GLU A 850 -17.73 6.86 -13.55
C GLU A 850 -18.88 6.71 -14.56
N GLU A 851 -20.06 7.30 -14.29
CA GLU A 851 -21.19 7.26 -15.22
C GLU A 851 -20.98 8.19 -16.43
N ALA A 852 -20.45 9.40 -16.25
CA ALA A 852 -20.27 10.36 -17.34
C ALA A 852 -19.09 10.04 -18.28
N THR A 853 -18.08 9.30 -17.81
CA THR A 853 -16.97 8.81 -18.65
C THR A 853 -17.24 7.43 -19.26
N SER A 854 -18.34 6.76 -18.89
CA SER A 854 -18.72 5.47 -19.46
C SER A 854 -19.07 5.57 -20.96
N SER A 855 -18.48 4.68 -21.77
CA SER A 855 -18.68 4.64 -23.23
C SER A 855 -19.95 3.89 -23.66
N GLU A 856 -20.52 3.08 -22.77
CA GLU A 856 -21.80 2.37 -22.95
C GLU A 856 -22.70 2.66 -21.75
N PRO A 857 -24.03 2.82 -21.94
CA PRO A 857 -24.96 3.13 -20.85
C PRO A 857 -25.01 1.97 -19.85
N ILE A 858 -24.52 2.22 -18.64
CA ILE A 858 -24.39 1.22 -17.56
C ILE A 858 -25.79 0.65 -17.21
N PRO A 859 -25.96 -0.68 -17.18
CA PRO A 859 -27.18 -1.29 -16.66
C PRO A 859 -27.29 -1.03 -15.15
N ASP A 860 -28.46 -0.52 -14.72
CA ASP A 860 -28.75 -0.03 -13.37
C ASP A 860 -27.81 1.12 -12.90
N PRO A 861 -28.07 2.38 -13.29
CA PRO A 861 -27.27 3.53 -12.85
C PRO A 861 -27.34 3.73 -11.34
N LEU A 862 -26.20 4.03 -10.74
CA LEU A 862 -25.99 4.15 -9.30
C LEU A 862 -26.26 5.59 -8.80
N LEU A 863 -26.10 6.59 -9.67
CA LEU A 863 -26.30 8.01 -9.35
C LEU A 863 -27.70 8.32 -8.79
N PRO A 864 -28.84 7.85 -9.36
CA PRO A 864 -30.16 8.10 -8.76
C PRO A 864 -30.29 7.49 -7.35
N THR A 865 -29.70 6.30 -7.13
CA THR A 865 -29.65 5.66 -5.81
C THR A 865 -28.85 6.50 -4.83
N ILE A 866 -27.69 7.04 -5.24
CA ILE A 866 -26.86 7.92 -4.41
C ILE A 866 -27.55 9.26 -4.13
N VAL A 867 -28.21 9.90 -5.10
CA VAL A 867 -28.96 11.14 -4.86
C VAL A 867 -30.12 10.87 -3.89
N SER A 868 -30.79 9.73 -3.98
CA SER A 868 -31.84 9.33 -3.02
C SER A 868 -31.29 9.08 -1.61
N PHE A 869 -30.09 8.50 -1.49
CA PHE A 869 -29.40 8.26 -0.23
C PHE A 869 -28.91 9.57 0.42
N ILE A 870 -28.29 10.47 -0.35
CA ILE A 870 -27.81 11.77 0.16
C ILE A 870 -28.99 12.63 0.63
N ARG A 871 -30.20 12.47 0.06
CA ARG A 871 -31.43 13.17 0.48
C ARG A 871 -31.90 12.85 1.90
N GLU A 872 -31.41 11.78 2.52
CA GLU A 872 -31.71 11.45 3.92
C GLU A 872 -30.95 12.35 4.93
N PHE A 873 -30.02 13.20 4.45
CA PHE A 873 -29.16 14.07 5.25
C PHE A 873 -29.42 15.55 4.94
N PRO A 874 -29.50 16.46 5.95
CA PRO A 874 -29.73 17.90 5.70
C PRO A 874 -28.55 18.59 4.98
N GLU A 875 -27.39 17.95 4.93
CA GLU A 875 -26.24 18.38 4.13
C GLU A 875 -26.45 18.20 2.59
N TYR A 876 -27.62 17.67 2.16
CA TYR A 876 -27.99 17.39 0.76
C TYR A 876 -27.80 18.57 -0.20
N LEU A 877 -28.42 19.72 0.08
CA LEU A 877 -28.39 20.89 -0.81
C LEU A 877 -26.96 21.40 -0.99
N GLN A 878 -26.20 21.48 0.10
CA GLN A 878 -24.79 21.86 0.08
C GLN A 878 -23.95 20.88 -0.75
N THR A 879 -24.15 19.58 -0.56
CA THR A 879 -23.41 18.52 -1.27
C THR A 879 -23.59 18.62 -2.79
N ILE A 880 -24.82 18.80 -3.28
CA ILE A 880 -25.09 18.91 -4.72
C ILE A 880 -24.51 20.21 -5.29
N VAL A 881 -24.70 21.35 -4.63
CA VAL A 881 -24.17 22.64 -5.11
C VAL A 881 -22.63 22.64 -5.14
N HIS A 882 -21.97 22.06 -4.13
CA HIS A 882 -20.50 21.98 -4.10
C HIS A 882 -19.94 21.01 -5.16
N CYS A 883 -20.58 19.85 -5.35
CA CYS A 883 -20.22 18.89 -6.41
C CYS A 883 -20.40 19.49 -7.81
N ALA A 884 -21.53 20.13 -8.10
CA ALA A 884 -21.78 20.81 -9.37
C ALA A 884 -20.76 21.92 -9.66
N ARG A 885 -20.33 22.67 -8.63
CA ARG A 885 -19.29 23.72 -8.76
C ARG A 885 -17.88 23.21 -9.06
N LYS A 886 -17.61 21.90 -8.92
CA LYS A 886 -16.29 21.27 -9.13
C LYS A 886 -16.24 20.34 -10.34
N THR A 887 -17.39 19.99 -10.91
CA THR A 887 -17.53 19.02 -12.01
C THR A 887 -17.76 19.72 -13.34
N GLU A 888 -17.40 19.06 -14.45
CA GLU A 888 -17.48 19.67 -15.78
C GLU A 888 -18.92 19.99 -16.21
N LEU A 889 -19.09 21.12 -16.88
CA LEU A 889 -20.36 21.60 -17.46
C LEU A 889 -21.07 20.54 -18.35
N ALA A 890 -20.32 19.61 -18.94
CA ALA A 890 -20.86 18.51 -19.73
C ALA A 890 -21.65 17.50 -18.87
N PHE A 891 -21.22 17.26 -17.62
CA PHE A 891 -21.79 16.23 -16.73
C PHE A 891 -23.03 16.74 -15.99
N TRP A 892 -23.26 18.06 -15.95
CA TRP A 892 -24.39 18.69 -15.26
C TRP A 892 -25.75 18.21 -15.78
N ASN A 893 -25.86 17.84 -17.06
CA ASN A 893 -27.07 17.24 -17.62
C ASN A 893 -27.44 15.93 -16.91
N ILE A 894 -26.44 15.11 -16.56
CA ILE A 894 -26.62 13.82 -15.89
C ILE A 894 -26.98 14.08 -14.43
N LEU A 895 -26.20 14.93 -13.73
CA LEU A 895 -26.43 15.32 -12.33
C LEU A 895 -27.83 15.90 -12.09
N PHE A 896 -28.27 16.86 -12.91
CA PHE A 896 -29.59 17.50 -12.76
C PHE A 896 -30.75 16.68 -13.34
N SER A 897 -30.49 15.58 -14.06
CA SER A 897 -31.52 14.59 -14.41
C SER A 897 -31.84 13.64 -13.25
N ALA A 898 -30.86 13.37 -12.38
CA ALA A 898 -31.02 12.54 -11.19
C ALA A 898 -31.40 13.32 -9.92
N SER A 899 -31.32 14.65 -9.96
CA SER A 899 -31.61 15.56 -8.83
C SER A 899 -32.67 16.62 -9.21
N HIS A 900 -32.62 17.81 -8.60
CA HIS A 900 -33.57 18.90 -8.88
C HIS A 900 -32.91 19.96 -9.77
N HIS A 901 -33.71 20.78 -10.47
CA HIS A 901 -33.14 21.84 -11.32
C HIS A 901 -32.48 22.94 -10.46
N PRO A 902 -31.38 23.60 -10.88
CA PRO A 902 -30.71 24.64 -10.08
C PRO A 902 -31.63 25.74 -9.51
N ARG A 903 -32.68 26.14 -10.24
CA ARG A 903 -33.71 27.08 -9.74
C ARG A 903 -34.46 26.55 -8.51
N GLU A 904 -34.77 25.26 -8.50
CA GLU A 904 -35.47 24.59 -7.41
C GLU A 904 -34.55 24.38 -6.21
N ILE A 905 -33.30 23.99 -6.45
CA ILE A 905 -32.24 23.92 -5.42
C ILE A 905 -32.05 25.28 -4.76
N PHE A 906 -31.92 26.36 -5.54
CA PHE A 906 -31.82 27.72 -5.00
C PHE A 906 -33.02 28.08 -4.13
N LYS A 907 -34.24 27.75 -4.58
CA LYS A 907 -35.45 28.00 -3.78
C LYS A 907 -35.45 27.18 -2.48
N MET A 908 -35.09 25.89 -2.52
CA MET A 908 -34.98 25.05 -1.32
C MET A 908 -33.94 25.61 -0.34
N CYS A 909 -32.81 26.14 -0.81
CA CYS A 909 -31.82 26.81 0.03
C CYS A 909 -32.37 28.08 0.71
N MET A 910 -33.27 28.82 0.06
CA MET A 910 -33.97 29.97 0.66
C MET A 910 -35.02 29.51 1.68
N ASP A 911 -35.84 28.52 1.33
CA ASP A 911 -36.88 27.93 2.19
C ASP A 911 -36.27 27.26 3.46
N GLU A 912 -35.01 26.80 3.41
CA GLU A 912 -34.24 26.22 4.53
C GLU A 912 -33.25 27.18 5.25
N ASP A 913 -33.20 28.47 4.90
CA ASP A 913 -32.23 29.48 5.41
C ASP A 913 -30.73 29.14 5.20
N GLN A 914 -30.42 28.29 4.22
CA GLN A 914 -29.06 27.95 3.79
C GLN A 914 -28.46 29.04 2.86
N LEU A 915 -28.46 30.31 3.27
CA LEU A 915 -28.10 31.45 2.42
C LEU A 915 -26.67 31.35 1.83
N ASP A 916 -25.72 30.75 2.54
CA ASP A 916 -24.35 30.53 2.10
C ASP A 916 -24.28 29.48 0.96
N THR A 917 -25.13 28.45 1.03
CA THR A 917 -25.35 27.47 -0.06
C THR A 917 -26.08 28.12 -1.24
N ALA A 918 -27.09 28.96 -0.99
CA ALA A 918 -27.80 29.73 -2.02
C ALA A 918 -26.86 30.68 -2.78
N THR A 919 -25.94 31.35 -2.07
CA THR A 919 -24.90 32.21 -2.66
C THR A 919 -23.98 31.41 -3.58
N SER A 920 -23.58 30.21 -3.17
CA SER A 920 -22.82 29.28 -4.03
C SER A 920 -23.63 28.82 -5.25
N CYS A 921 -24.95 28.70 -5.14
CA CYS A 921 -25.82 28.30 -6.24
C CYS A 921 -25.97 29.38 -7.33
N LEU A 922 -25.78 30.68 -7.01
CA LEU A 922 -25.82 31.76 -8.01
C LEU A 922 -24.82 31.57 -9.16
N ILE A 923 -23.66 30.97 -8.90
CA ILE A 923 -22.63 30.67 -9.91
C ILE A 923 -23.11 29.58 -10.90
N LEU A 924 -23.89 28.61 -10.40
CA LEU A 924 -24.54 27.59 -11.24
C LEU A 924 -25.71 28.19 -12.03
N LEU A 925 -26.46 29.12 -11.43
CA LEU A 925 -27.53 29.85 -12.12
C LEU A 925 -26.98 30.75 -13.24
N GLN A 926 -25.87 31.47 -13.04
CA GLN A 926 -25.23 32.29 -14.09
C GLN A 926 -24.84 31.49 -15.35
N SER A 927 -24.60 30.18 -15.21
CA SER A 927 -24.15 29.29 -16.29
C SER A 927 -25.26 28.40 -16.89
N VAL A 928 -26.41 28.26 -16.22
CA VAL A 928 -27.59 27.53 -16.71
C VAL A 928 -28.71 28.47 -17.19
N GLU A 929 -28.82 29.67 -16.62
CA GLU A 929 -29.91 30.63 -16.81
C GLU A 929 -29.46 31.94 -17.46
N PRO A 930 -30.36 32.71 -18.13
CA PRO A 930 -30.01 34.02 -18.63
C PRO A 930 -29.67 34.99 -17.49
N VAL A 931 -28.72 35.89 -17.75
CA VAL A 931 -28.17 36.86 -16.79
C VAL A 931 -29.27 37.65 -16.05
N THR A 932 -30.36 38.01 -16.73
CA THR A 932 -31.52 38.71 -16.14
C THR A 932 -32.21 37.92 -15.03
N ALA A 933 -32.28 36.59 -15.12
CA ALA A 933 -32.84 35.74 -14.08
C ALA A 933 -31.84 35.57 -12.92
N SER A 934 -30.54 35.38 -13.24
CA SER A 934 -29.47 35.33 -12.23
C SER A 934 -29.44 36.60 -11.36
N THR A 935 -29.57 37.79 -11.96
CA THR A 935 -29.69 39.06 -11.23
C THR A 935 -30.89 39.08 -10.27
N GLN A 936 -32.06 38.62 -10.70
CA GLN A 936 -33.27 38.60 -9.86
C GLN A 936 -33.12 37.64 -8.66
N TYR A 937 -32.47 36.49 -8.84
CA TYR A 937 -32.15 35.59 -7.74
C TYR A 937 -31.10 36.20 -6.80
N ALA A 938 -30.10 36.93 -7.32
CA ALA A 938 -29.11 37.62 -6.52
C ALA A 938 -29.69 38.77 -5.69
N SER A 939 -30.63 39.57 -6.22
CA SER A 939 -31.29 40.63 -5.45
C SER A 939 -32.17 40.08 -4.33
N LEU A 940 -32.95 39.01 -4.60
CA LEU A 940 -33.75 38.34 -3.58
C LEU A 940 -32.89 37.75 -2.44
N LEU A 941 -31.72 37.21 -2.77
CA LEU A 941 -30.78 36.71 -1.77
C LEU A 941 -30.12 37.84 -0.96
N LEU A 942 -29.83 38.98 -1.61
CA LEU A 942 -29.27 40.15 -0.94
C LEU A 942 -30.26 40.75 0.07
N GLU A 943 -31.51 40.95 -0.33
CA GLU A 943 -32.58 41.44 0.54
C GLU A 943 -32.72 40.55 1.80
N GLU A 944 -32.74 39.23 1.63
CA GLU A 944 -32.86 38.28 2.74
C GLU A 944 -31.61 38.21 3.63
N ALA A 945 -30.41 38.30 3.05
CA ALA A 945 -29.15 38.34 3.80
C ALA A 945 -29.01 39.64 4.62
N LEU A 946 -29.50 40.77 4.11
CA LEU A 946 -29.59 42.05 4.82
C LEU A 946 -30.62 41.98 5.96
N ASN A 947 -31.83 41.48 5.69
CA ASN A 947 -32.87 41.28 6.72
C ASN A 947 -32.38 40.41 7.88
N LYS A 948 -31.61 39.35 7.59
CA LYS A 948 -30.97 38.47 8.59
C LYS A 948 -29.61 38.96 9.10
N ARG A 949 -29.21 40.19 8.77
CA ARG A 949 -27.99 40.88 9.25
C ARG A 949 -26.68 40.12 8.99
N ARG A 950 -26.63 39.26 7.95
CA ARG A 950 -25.44 38.49 7.56
C ARG A 950 -24.50 39.36 6.70
N TRP A 951 -23.96 40.44 7.28
CA TRP A 951 -23.24 41.50 6.56
C TRP A 951 -22.08 41.02 5.67
N THR A 952 -21.32 40.01 6.11
CA THR A 952 -20.24 39.41 5.32
C THR A 952 -20.74 38.75 4.05
N LEU A 953 -21.87 38.05 4.13
CA LEU A 953 -22.49 37.39 2.99
C LEU A 953 -23.11 38.41 2.02
N ALA A 954 -23.82 39.41 2.56
CA ALA A 954 -24.37 40.52 1.77
C ALA A 954 -23.28 41.22 0.94
N ARG A 955 -22.11 41.49 1.52
CA ARG A 955 -20.96 42.09 0.81
C ARG A 955 -20.45 41.22 -0.33
N ASP A 956 -20.39 39.92 -0.13
CA ASP A 956 -19.86 39.01 -1.14
C ASP A 956 -20.89 38.72 -2.26
N ILE A 957 -22.20 38.86 -1.98
CA ILE A 957 -23.27 38.96 -2.99
C ILE A 957 -23.20 40.28 -3.77
N VAL A 958 -23.00 41.42 -3.10
CA VAL A 958 -22.84 42.75 -3.72
C VAL A 958 -21.67 42.74 -4.71
N ARG A 959 -20.53 42.15 -4.33
CA ARG A 959 -19.36 41.95 -5.21
C ARG A 959 -19.68 41.09 -6.44
N PHE A 960 -20.46 40.02 -6.26
CA PHE A 960 -20.90 39.17 -7.37
C PHE A 960 -21.84 39.89 -8.35
N MET A 961 -22.80 40.68 -7.84
CA MET A 961 -23.65 41.52 -8.68
C MET A 961 -22.86 42.61 -9.42
N GLN A 962 -21.83 43.18 -8.77
CA GLN A 962 -20.91 44.13 -9.40
C GLN A 962 -20.07 43.48 -10.50
N SER A 963 -19.56 42.25 -10.31
CA SER A 963 -18.79 41.56 -11.36
C SER A 963 -19.62 41.20 -12.58
N ILE A 964 -20.87 40.74 -12.41
CA ILE A 964 -21.80 40.50 -13.54
C ILE A 964 -21.98 41.78 -14.37
N SER A 965 -22.03 42.94 -13.71
CA SER A 965 -22.20 44.23 -14.41
C SER A 965 -20.98 44.68 -15.24
N THR A 966 -19.80 44.08 -15.03
CA THR A 966 -18.54 44.50 -15.68
C THR A 966 -17.93 43.48 -16.65
N THR A 967 -18.17 42.17 -16.49
CA THR A 967 -17.55 41.14 -17.36
C THR A 967 -18.43 40.65 -18.50
N ASP A 968 -19.73 40.50 -18.28
CA ASP A 968 -20.57 39.66 -19.15
C ASP A 968 -21.19 40.43 -20.34
N TYR A 969 -21.00 41.76 -20.41
CA TYR A 969 -21.53 42.60 -21.48
C TYR A 969 -20.68 42.62 -22.76
N GLU A 970 -19.38 42.34 -22.69
CA GLU A 970 -18.51 42.31 -23.88
C GLU A 970 -18.41 40.93 -24.54
N ASN A 971 -18.77 39.85 -23.81
CA ASN A 971 -18.70 38.48 -24.31
C ASN A 971 -20.05 37.78 -24.16
N THR A 972 -20.91 37.93 -25.17
CA THR A 972 -22.18 37.19 -25.29
C THR A 972 -22.08 36.03 -26.28
N PRO A 973 -21.67 34.82 -25.85
CA PRO A 973 -21.92 33.62 -26.63
C PRO A 973 -23.43 33.31 -26.59
N GLU A 974 -24.04 33.09 -27.75
CA GLU A 974 -25.41 32.60 -27.83
C GLU A 974 -25.51 31.22 -27.15
N SER A 975 -26.22 31.12 -26.01
CA SER A 975 -26.59 29.82 -25.47
C SER A 975 -27.54 29.14 -26.46
N PRO A 976 -27.12 27.98 -27.02
CA PRO A 976 -27.72 26.75 -26.51
C PRO A 976 -26.73 25.58 -26.54
N VAL A 977 -26.04 25.32 -25.42
CA VAL A 977 -25.29 24.07 -25.21
C VAL A 977 -26.23 22.99 -24.67
N TYR A 978 -27.02 23.31 -23.63
CA TYR A 978 -27.91 22.38 -22.91
C TYR A 978 -28.86 21.60 -23.83
N GLN A 979 -29.45 22.27 -24.84
CA GLN A 979 -30.41 21.64 -25.77
C GLN A 979 -29.78 20.93 -26.97
N LYS A 980 -28.52 21.22 -27.35
CA LYS A 980 -27.90 20.64 -28.55
C LYS A 980 -27.36 19.22 -28.35
N LEU A 981 -27.11 18.80 -27.12
CA LEU A 981 -26.59 17.45 -26.81
C LEU A 981 -27.65 16.35 -26.96
N ILE A 982 -28.92 16.64 -26.67
CA ILE A 982 -30.05 15.70 -26.80
C ILE A 982 -30.26 15.25 -28.26
N ALA A 983 -29.84 16.07 -29.24
CA ALA A 983 -30.14 15.87 -30.67
C ALA A 983 -29.07 15.09 -31.46
N ARG A 984 -28.01 14.55 -30.83
CA ARG A 984 -26.87 13.89 -31.54
C ARG A 984 -26.56 12.44 -31.15
N GLY A 985 -27.46 11.77 -30.43
CA GLY A 985 -27.36 10.32 -30.16
C GLY A 985 -27.64 9.42 -31.38
N ASN A 986 -26.88 9.55 -32.47
CA ASN A 986 -26.79 8.55 -33.56
C ASN A 986 -25.72 8.89 -34.62
N LYS A 987 -24.49 8.36 -34.47
CA LYS A 987 -23.59 7.98 -35.58
C LYS A 987 -22.37 7.20 -35.06
N GLN A 988 -21.95 6.20 -35.82
CA GLN A 988 -20.79 5.36 -35.50
C GLN A 988 -19.47 6.11 -35.73
N MET A 989 -18.45 5.77 -34.94
CA MET A 989 -17.03 6.10 -35.15
C MET A 989 -16.18 4.84 -34.93
N CYS A 990 -14.97 4.82 -35.48
CA CYS A 990 -14.25 3.58 -35.80
C CYS A 990 -13.53 2.91 -34.61
N ILE A 991 -13.42 1.58 -34.71
CA ILE A 991 -12.74 0.72 -33.74
C ILE A 991 -11.21 0.78 -33.93
N LEU A 992 -10.49 0.89 -32.82
CA LEU A 992 -9.11 0.42 -32.67
C LEU A 992 -9.10 -0.60 -31.51
N PRO A 993 -8.35 -1.72 -31.62
CA PRO A 993 -8.36 -2.77 -30.60
C PRO A 993 -7.53 -2.38 -29.37
N ASN A 994 -8.09 -2.58 -28.18
CA ASN A 994 -7.37 -2.61 -26.91
C ASN A 994 -7.79 -3.88 -26.15
N ASP A 995 -6.82 -4.61 -25.61
CA ASP A 995 -7.08 -5.87 -24.89
C ASP A 995 -7.52 -5.60 -23.44
N SER A 996 -8.75 -5.95 -23.10
CA SER A 996 -9.28 -5.90 -21.73
C SER A 996 -10.22 -7.08 -21.42
N ALA A 997 -9.67 -8.30 -21.42
CA ALA A 997 -10.44 -9.55 -21.31
C ALA A 997 -9.95 -10.52 -20.21
N THR A 998 -9.75 -10.02 -18.97
CA THR A 998 -9.36 -10.85 -17.80
C THR A 998 -10.02 -10.41 -16.48
N ALA A 999 -11.33 -10.11 -16.50
CA ALA A 999 -12.07 -9.75 -15.29
C ALA A 999 -13.55 -10.18 -15.28
N GLU A 1000 -13.84 -11.48 -15.17
CA GLU A 1000 -15.11 -11.98 -14.57
C GLU A 1000 -15.16 -13.53 -14.40
N GLN A 1001 -14.38 -14.13 -13.48
CA GLN A 1001 -14.64 -15.53 -13.05
C GLN A 1001 -14.11 -15.91 -11.65
N TYR A 1002 -14.75 -15.40 -10.59
CA TYR A 1002 -14.62 -15.98 -9.24
C TYR A 1002 -15.97 -16.01 -8.50
N GLY A 1003 -16.79 -17.01 -8.84
CA GLY A 1003 -18.07 -17.28 -8.18
C GLY A 1003 -17.95 -18.35 -7.07
N LEU A 1004 -18.52 -18.03 -5.91
CA LEU A 1004 -19.14 -18.96 -4.95
C LEU A 1004 -18.43 -20.30 -4.67
N VAL A 1005 -17.57 -20.34 -3.64
CA VAL A 1005 -17.10 -21.61 -3.06
C VAL A 1005 -18.20 -22.23 -2.17
N PHE A 1006 -18.77 -23.35 -2.60
CA PHE A 1006 -19.56 -24.25 -1.76
C PHE A 1006 -18.98 -25.68 -1.84
N ASN A 1007 -18.38 -26.15 -0.76
CA ASN A 1007 -17.99 -27.55 -0.64
C ASN A 1007 -19.21 -28.42 -0.33
N GLY A 1008 -19.53 -29.33 -1.25
CA GLY A 1008 -20.48 -30.43 -1.06
C GLY A 1008 -19.83 -31.75 -1.46
N THR A 1009 -19.36 -32.52 -0.47
CA THR A 1009 -18.94 -33.91 -0.67
C THR A 1009 -20.14 -34.83 -0.53
N ASP A 1010 -20.45 -35.62 -1.56
CA ASP A 1010 -20.84 -37.03 -1.41
C ASP A 1010 -20.84 -37.75 -2.76
N SER A 1011 -20.55 -39.06 -2.75
CA SER A 1011 -20.31 -39.86 -3.96
C SER A 1011 -21.15 -41.13 -4.01
N HIS A 1012 -22.13 -41.22 -4.92
CA HIS A 1012 -22.76 -42.49 -5.28
C HIS A 1012 -23.03 -42.59 -6.80
N LYS A 1013 -23.11 -43.83 -7.30
CA LYS A 1013 -23.00 -44.17 -8.72
C LYS A 1013 -24.37 -44.50 -9.35
N SER A 1014 -24.68 -43.88 -10.47
CA SER A 1014 -25.49 -44.41 -11.60
C SER A 1014 -25.69 -43.28 -12.63
N SER A 1015 -25.85 -43.47 -13.94
CA SER A 1015 -25.42 -44.44 -14.95
C SER A 1015 -26.28 -44.18 -16.19
N ILE A 1016 -25.68 -44.13 -17.38
CA ILE A 1016 -26.28 -44.46 -18.69
C ILE A 1016 -27.07 -43.36 -19.48
N THR A 1017 -26.59 -43.18 -20.73
CA THR A 1017 -27.19 -42.61 -21.97
C THR A 1017 -27.37 -41.10 -22.23
N ASN A 1018 -26.86 -40.73 -23.40
CA ASN A 1018 -27.10 -39.47 -24.13
C ASN A 1018 -28.54 -39.39 -24.68
N LYS A 1019 -29.05 -38.15 -24.88
CA LYS A 1019 -29.55 -37.71 -26.19
C LYS A 1019 -29.67 -36.19 -26.30
N SER A 1020 -29.54 -35.69 -27.52
CA SER A 1020 -29.66 -34.29 -27.90
C SER A 1020 -31.11 -33.93 -28.29
N SER A 1021 -31.51 -32.67 -28.11
CA SER A 1021 -32.31 -31.94 -29.11
C SER A 1021 -32.51 -30.45 -28.75
N THR A 1022 -32.72 -29.65 -29.79
CA THR A 1022 -33.11 -28.24 -29.74
C THR A 1022 -34.62 -28.07 -29.57
N HIS A 1023 -35.09 -27.08 -28.79
CA HIS A 1023 -35.84 -25.92 -29.32
C HIS A 1023 -36.55 -25.04 -28.26
N LYS A 1024 -36.58 -23.73 -28.58
CA LYS A 1024 -37.66 -22.72 -28.41
C LYS A 1024 -38.82 -23.06 -27.46
N THR A 1025 -38.99 -22.25 -26.41
CA THR A 1025 -40.24 -22.13 -25.64
C THR A 1025 -41.21 -21.12 -26.29
N PRO A 1026 -42.52 -21.45 -26.40
CA PRO A 1026 -43.58 -20.49 -26.72
C PRO A 1026 -44.38 -20.05 -25.47
N VAL A 1027 -45.18 -19.01 -25.63
CA VAL A 1027 -46.17 -18.52 -24.65
C VAL A 1027 -47.50 -19.27 -24.81
N VAL A 1028 -48.23 -19.58 -23.71
CA VAL A 1028 -49.70 -19.40 -23.57
C VAL A 1028 -50.24 -19.78 -22.17
N THR A 1029 -50.76 -18.76 -21.50
CA THR A 1029 -51.98 -18.64 -20.66
C THR A 1029 -52.79 -19.84 -20.12
N ARG A 1030 -53.01 -19.80 -18.79
CA ARG A 1030 -54.31 -19.86 -18.03
C ARG A 1030 -55.00 -21.19 -17.62
N GLN A 1031 -55.69 -21.07 -16.47
CA GLN A 1031 -56.88 -21.80 -15.95
C GLN A 1031 -56.72 -23.22 -15.34
N SER A 1032 -57.63 -23.72 -14.47
CA SER A 1032 -58.14 -23.18 -13.18
C SER A 1032 -59.23 -24.08 -12.52
N SER A 1033 -59.02 -24.53 -11.27
CA SER A 1033 -60.00 -24.99 -10.26
C SER A 1033 -59.22 -25.44 -9.02
N GLY A 1034 -59.57 -25.22 -7.74
CA GLY A 1034 -60.88 -25.07 -7.09
C GLY A 1034 -61.12 -26.28 -6.17
N SER A 1035 -61.73 -26.22 -4.99
CA SER A 1035 -62.06 -25.14 -4.02
C SER A 1035 -61.76 -25.69 -2.60
N THR A 1036 -62.23 -25.30 -1.40
CA THR A 1036 -63.24 -24.41 -0.77
C THR A 1036 -62.75 -24.27 0.72
N SER A 1037 -63.37 -23.76 1.80
CA SER A 1037 -64.54 -22.97 2.26
C SER A 1037 -64.33 -22.80 3.79
N ALA A 1038 -64.64 -21.74 4.53
CA ALA A 1038 -65.19 -20.39 4.29
C ALA A 1038 -64.55 -19.44 5.36
N HIS A 1039 -65.07 -18.32 5.89
CA HIS A 1039 -66.37 -17.63 5.80
C HIS A 1039 -66.22 -16.10 5.98
N SER A 1040 -67.18 -15.40 6.59
CA SER A 1040 -67.32 -13.92 6.66
C SER A 1040 -68.33 -13.54 7.78
N PRO A 1041 -68.85 -12.28 7.97
CA PRO A 1041 -68.63 -10.98 7.29
C PRO A 1041 -68.32 -9.82 8.31
N THR A 1042 -68.32 -8.50 8.05
CA THR A 1042 -68.78 -7.56 6.97
C THR A 1042 -67.69 -6.49 6.75
N ASN A 1043 -67.28 -6.03 5.54
CA ASN A 1043 -67.98 -5.51 4.33
C ASN A 1043 -68.32 -4.00 4.40
N LEU A 1044 -68.26 -3.14 3.37
CA LEU A 1044 -67.78 -3.09 1.95
C LEU A 1044 -67.85 -1.57 1.53
N VAL A 1045 -67.20 -0.95 0.52
CA VAL A 1045 -66.00 -1.23 -0.31
C VAL A 1045 -65.62 0.05 -1.13
N SER A 1046 -64.57 -0.01 -1.96
CA SER A 1046 -64.07 1.06 -2.85
C SER A 1046 -64.90 1.38 -4.11
N LEU A 1047 -64.79 2.62 -4.63
CA LEU A 1047 -64.92 3.04 -6.05
C LEU A 1047 -63.82 4.10 -6.31
N SER A 1048 -62.99 4.11 -7.36
CA SER A 1048 -63.19 4.17 -8.83
C SER A 1048 -63.76 5.50 -9.36
N THR A 1049 -63.05 6.13 -10.30
CA THR A 1049 -63.43 7.36 -11.04
C THR A 1049 -64.66 7.15 -11.93
N PRO A 1050 -65.47 8.19 -12.24
CA PRO A 1050 -65.23 8.96 -13.47
C PRO A 1050 -65.73 10.45 -13.52
N THR A 1051 -65.27 11.16 -14.56
CA THR A 1051 -65.91 12.25 -15.35
C THR A 1051 -66.94 13.24 -14.76
N THR A 1052 -66.56 14.54 -14.81
CA THR A 1052 -67.35 15.72 -15.28
C THR A 1052 -68.71 16.10 -14.67
N SER A 1053 -68.84 17.33 -14.14
CA SER A 1053 -69.63 18.46 -14.71
C SER A 1053 -70.26 19.44 -13.67
N PHE A 1054 -70.21 20.73 -14.04
CA PHE A 1054 -71.00 21.90 -13.63
C PHE A 1054 -71.70 22.05 -12.24
N SER A 1055 -71.26 23.13 -11.56
CA SER A 1055 -72.08 24.20 -10.93
C SER A 1055 -72.77 23.99 -9.57
N THR A 1056 -72.53 24.96 -8.66
CA THR A 1056 -73.54 25.70 -7.86
C THR A 1056 -72.86 26.91 -7.19
N ALA A 1057 -73.60 27.84 -6.56
CA ALA A 1057 -73.06 29.12 -6.09
C ALA A 1057 -73.66 29.61 -4.76
N LYS A 1058 -72.85 30.37 -4.00
CA LYS A 1058 -73.14 31.04 -2.70
C LYS A 1058 -73.32 30.04 -1.53
N SER A 1059 -72.85 30.30 -0.30
CA SER A 1059 -72.72 31.59 0.43
C SER A 1059 -71.64 31.57 1.54
N SER A 1060 -71.21 32.77 2.01
CA SER A 1060 -70.75 33.19 3.37
C SER A 1060 -70.15 32.16 4.37
N SER A 1061 -69.07 32.44 5.13
CA SER A 1061 -68.38 33.73 5.42
C SER A 1061 -67.04 33.57 6.18
N ASN A 1062 -66.07 34.45 5.87
CA ASN A 1062 -64.92 34.91 6.69
C ASN A 1062 -63.85 33.87 7.13
N PRO A 1063 -62.61 34.30 7.47
CA PRO A 1063 -61.70 35.19 6.72
C PRO A 1063 -60.32 34.50 6.45
N PRO A 1064 -59.44 35.03 5.58
CA PRO A 1064 -58.23 34.33 5.13
C PRO A 1064 -56.94 34.68 5.91
N PRO A 1065 -55.97 33.76 6.01
CA PRO A 1065 -54.56 34.09 6.22
C PRO A 1065 -53.91 34.62 4.93
N LEU A 1066 -52.87 35.45 5.05
CA LEU A 1066 -52.19 36.09 3.92
C LEU A 1066 -51.12 35.18 3.30
N ALA A 1067 -51.11 35.10 1.97
CA ALA A 1067 -50.01 34.55 1.17
C ALA A 1067 -49.68 35.52 0.03
N MET A 1068 -48.47 36.08 0.01
CA MET A 1068 -48.04 36.97 -1.08
C MET A 1068 -47.70 36.17 -2.33
N THR A 1069 -48.22 36.61 -3.48
CA THR A 1069 -47.92 36.03 -4.80
C THR A 1069 -47.30 37.12 -5.67
N VAL A 1070 -46.00 37.04 -5.94
CA VAL A 1070 -45.28 38.01 -6.78
C VAL A 1070 -45.42 37.63 -8.26
N LYS A 1071 -45.75 38.60 -9.12
CA LYS A 1071 -45.75 38.45 -10.58
C LYS A 1071 -44.42 38.94 -11.17
N MET A 1072 -43.90 38.23 -12.16
CA MET A 1072 -42.78 38.71 -12.97
C MET A 1072 -43.25 39.60 -14.14
N PRO A 1073 -42.50 40.67 -14.49
CA PRO A 1073 -42.73 41.49 -15.69
C PRO A 1073 -42.05 40.90 -16.94
N SER A 1074 -42.42 41.42 -18.11
CA SER A 1074 -41.90 41.00 -19.43
C SER A 1074 -40.62 41.75 -19.85
N ILE A 1075 -39.91 41.17 -20.84
CA ILE A 1075 -38.60 41.60 -21.34
C ILE A 1075 -38.73 42.78 -22.32
N ASP A 1076 -37.93 43.85 -22.13
CA ASP A 1076 -37.44 44.74 -23.20
C ASP A 1076 -36.37 45.72 -22.67
N ALA A 1077 -35.06 45.43 -22.88
CA ALA A 1077 -33.94 46.39 -22.86
C ALA A 1077 -32.57 45.69 -23.00
N VAL A 1078 -31.92 45.74 -24.17
CA VAL A 1078 -30.62 45.06 -24.41
C VAL A 1078 -29.39 45.95 -24.13
N ALA A 1079 -29.55 47.28 -24.06
CA ALA A 1079 -28.43 48.22 -23.85
C ALA A 1079 -28.37 48.90 -22.46
N ASN A 1080 -29.44 48.80 -21.65
CA ASN A 1080 -29.54 49.52 -20.37
C ASN A 1080 -29.26 48.65 -19.13
N GLY A 1081 -29.06 47.34 -19.29
CA GLY A 1081 -29.12 46.38 -18.18
C GLY A 1081 -28.05 46.59 -17.11
N ALA A 1082 -26.78 46.80 -17.46
CA ALA A 1082 -25.70 47.03 -16.48
C ALA A 1082 -25.98 48.25 -15.57
N VAL A 1083 -26.44 49.37 -16.16
CA VAL A 1083 -26.82 50.58 -15.42
C VAL A 1083 -28.07 50.34 -14.56
N CYS A 1084 -29.02 49.54 -15.05
CA CYS A 1084 -30.21 49.16 -14.29
C CYS A 1084 -29.86 48.29 -13.07
N ILE A 1085 -28.92 47.35 -13.20
CA ILE A 1085 -28.47 46.46 -12.12
C ILE A 1085 -27.83 47.26 -10.98
N LEU A 1086 -26.89 48.16 -11.31
CA LEU A 1086 -26.22 48.99 -10.30
C LEU A 1086 -27.21 49.94 -9.60
N LYS A 1087 -28.19 50.49 -10.32
CA LYS A 1087 -29.23 51.33 -9.72
C LYS A 1087 -30.20 50.52 -8.83
N GLN A 1088 -30.57 49.31 -9.23
CA GLN A 1088 -31.39 48.40 -8.40
C GLN A 1088 -30.64 48.00 -7.12
N LEU A 1089 -29.35 47.71 -7.22
CA LEU A 1089 -28.46 47.42 -6.09
C LEU A 1089 -28.40 48.59 -5.10
N GLN A 1090 -28.20 49.82 -5.58
CA GLN A 1090 -28.20 51.02 -4.75
C GLN A 1090 -29.55 51.23 -4.05
N ASN A 1091 -30.67 51.08 -4.75
CA ASN A 1091 -32.01 51.20 -4.16
C ASN A 1091 -32.24 50.22 -3.00
N ILE A 1092 -31.83 48.96 -3.13
CA ILE A 1092 -31.97 47.94 -2.08
C ILE A 1092 -31.16 48.32 -0.83
N LEU A 1093 -29.93 48.81 -1.02
CA LEU A 1093 -29.07 49.25 0.10
C LEU A 1093 -29.63 50.49 0.81
N ILE A 1094 -30.18 51.46 0.06
CA ILE A 1094 -30.83 52.66 0.60
C ILE A 1094 -32.07 52.27 1.43
N GLN A 1095 -32.96 51.45 0.88
CA GLN A 1095 -34.18 51.01 1.58
C GLN A 1095 -33.89 50.22 2.85
N HIS A 1096 -32.81 49.41 2.87
CA HIS A 1096 -32.39 48.72 4.08
C HIS A 1096 -31.80 49.67 5.12
N ALA A 1097 -31.05 50.71 4.72
CA ALA A 1097 -30.55 51.74 5.62
C ALA A 1097 -31.69 52.56 6.25
N GLU A 1098 -32.73 52.90 5.49
CA GLU A 1098 -33.97 53.52 5.99
C GLU A 1098 -34.66 52.61 7.02
N ALA A 1099 -34.87 51.33 6.71
CA ALA A 1099 -35.50 50.38 7.63
C ALA A 1099 -34.71 50.19 8.95
N LEU A 1100 -33.37 50.14 8.89
CA LEU A 1100 -32.53 50.08 10.09
C LEU A 1100 -32.69 51.32 10.98
N LEU A 1101 -33.00 52.48 10.42
CA LEU A 1101 -33.28 53.70 11.17
C LEU A 1101 -34.71 53.72 11.75
N GLU A 1102 -35.72 53.26 11.00
CA GLU A 1102 -37.09 53.08 11.52
C GLU A 1102 -37.14 52.09 12.71
N TYR A 1103 -36.29 51.05 12.70
CA TYR A 1103 -36.12 50.12 13.82
C TYR A 1103 -35.14 50.61 14.91
N TYR A 1104 -34.67 51.86 14.87
CA TYR A 1104 -33.72 52.46 15.81
C TYR A 1104 -32.40 51.67 15.98
N ALA A 1105 -32.02 50.88 14.97
CA ALA A 1105 -30.94 49.89 15.02
C ALA A 1105 -29.56 50.49 14.69
N LEU A 1106 -29.19 51.62 15.32
CA LEU A 1106 -27.99 52.41 15.01
C LEU A 1106 -26.68 51.61 15.03
N ARG A 1107 -26.56 50.59 15.91
CA ARG A 1107 -25.39 49.69 15.95
C ARG A 1107 -25.28 48.83 14.70
N ASP A 1108 -26.41 48.36 14.20
CA ASP A 1108 -26.50 47.53 13.00
C ASP A 1108 -26.27 48.36 11.74
N LEU A 1109 -26.77 49.60 11.69
CA LEU A 1109 -26.49 50.57 10.63
C LEU A 1109 -24.98 50.89 10.50
N GLY A 1110 -24.30 51.05 11.64
CA GLY A 1110 -22.84 51.22 11.65
C GLY A 1110 -22.07 49.98 11.17
N ALA A 1111 -22.56 48.78 11.48
CA ALA A 1111 -21.99 47.53 10.98
C ALA A 1111 -22.25 47.32 9.48
N PHE A 1112 -23.46 47.64 9.00
CA PHE A 1112 -23.86 47.67 7.60
C PHE A 1112 -22.92 48.55 6.78
N SER A 1113 -22.75 49.82 7.17
CA SER A 1113 -21.84 50.76 6.50
C SER A 1113 -20.39 50.26 6.46
N SER A 1114 -19.87 49.79 7.60
CA SER A 1114 -18.49 49.30 7.74
C SER A 1114 -18.19 48.00 6.95
N HIS A 1115 -19.21 47.17 6.69
CA HIS A 1115 -19.04 45.92 5.94
C HIS A 1115 -19.37 46.01 4.45
N LEU A 1116 -20.12 47.02 4.02
CA LEU A 1116 -20.61 47.18 2.64
C LEU A 1116 -20.04 48.41 1.92
N ASP A 1117 -19.12 49.14 2.57
CA ASP A 1117 -18.55 50.40 2.10
C ASP A 1117 -19.63 51.45 1.74
N PHE A 1118 -20.77 51.41 2.44
CA PHE A 1118 -21.93 52.27 2.19
C PHE A 1118 -21.75 53.64 2.86
N ASP A 1119 -21.75 54.70 2.05
CA ASP A 1119 -21.54 56.08 2.50
C ASP A 1119 -22.78 56.65 3.22
N LEU A 1120 -22.75 56.58 4.55
CA LEU A 1120 -23.76 57.20 5.42
C LEU A 1120 -23.79 58.73 5.32
N VAL A 1121 -22.67 59.39 4.99
CA VAL A 1121 -22.61 60.85 4.87
C VAL A 1121 -23.39 61.32 3.65
N GLN A 1122 -23.19 60.65 2.50
CA GLN A 1122 -24.02 60.89 1.31
C GLN A 1122 -25.49 60.55 1.60
N PHE A 1123 -25.78 59.36 2.14
CA PHE A 1123 -27.14 58.91 2.42
C PHE A 1123 -27.93 59.88 3.32
N PHE A 1124 -27.36 60.33 4.45
CA PHE A 1124 -28.01 61.31 5.34
C PHE A 1124 -28.14 62.71 4.72
N SER A 1125 -27.29 63.07 3.74
CA SER A 1125 -27.42 64.33 3.00
C SER A 1125 -28.54 64.31 1.95
N GLU A 1126 -28.85 63.13 1.41
CA GLU A 1126 -29.91 62.93 0.42
C GLU A 1126 -31.27 62.61 1.06
N HIS A 1127 -31.28 62.00 2.25
CA HIS A 1127 -32.49 61.58 2.98
C HIS A 1127 -32.58 62.31 4.34
N PRO A 1128 -33.03 63.59 4.37
CA PRO A 1128 -33.17 64.34 5.60
C PRO A 1128 -34.37 63.85 6.42
N PHE A 1129 -34.11 62.99 7.41
CA PHE A 1129 -35.11 62.52 8.37
C PHE A 1129 -35.73 63.69 9.13
N GLY A 1130 -37.05 63.84 9.01
CA GLY A 1130 -37.78 65.05 9.37
C GLY A 1130 -37.93 65.32 10.87
N VAL A 1131 -36.87 65.78 11.52
CA VAL A 1131 -36.91 66.43 12.84
C VAL A 1131 -36.28 67.82 12.71
N PRO A 1132 -37.03 68.93 12.94
CA PRO A 1132 -36.43 70.26 12.97
C PRO A 1132 -35.49 70.38 14.18
N ALA A 1133 -34.37 71.08 14.01
CA ALA A 1133 -33.24 71.07 14.94
C ALA A 1133 -33.45 71.80 16.29
N ASP A 1134 -34.70 72.12 16.64
CA ASP A 1134 -35.06 73.02 17.76
C ASP A 1134 -35.63 72.29 19.00
N GLU A 1135 -35.85 70.96 18.96
CA GLU A 1135 -36.39 70.18 20.09
C GLU A 1135 -35.53 68.96 20.48
N PHE A 1136 -34.40 69.20 21.15
CA PHE A 1136 -33.84 68.30 22.19
C PHE A 1136 -33.06 69.11 23.24
N PRO A 1137 -33.33 68.93 24.56
CA PRO A 1137 -32.62 69.61 25.65
C PRO A 1137 -31.34 68.89 26.13
#